data_AF-A0AA50KCJ9-F1
#
_entry.id   AF-A0AA50KCJ9-F1
#
_cell.length_a   1.000
_cell.length_b   1.000
_cell.length_c   1.000
_cell.angle_alpha   90.00
_cell.angle_beta   90.00
_cell.angle_gamma   90.00
#
_symmetry.space_group_name_H-M   'P 1'
#
loop_
_entity.id
_entity.type
_entity.pdbx_description
1 polymer ?
#
loop_
_entity_poly.entity_id
_entity_poly.type
_entity_poly.pdbx_seq_one_letter_code
_entity_poly.pdbx_strand_id
1 'polypeptide(L)'
;MKLVENSRSTPYPTAQALLRELANAFDTKSYLSPQYARKLDDSCKKVEIHIGEFEDLKELTVTSPIRLIFGDEIWARVSIFLESLFKRYFQWIDQHPLGGLSVDQANCIFEKTNFFNTLILFSFWEKDNYHQPICLPDNVDLVLYDQDAANRLLSLMTTKEARDRASLWLKGKEFPSLKYIKTLEQYSSVADLTQDDWQAIKWGIICSRFNAHFTPKSNREMMSFGEISNIFKMEHSKNEHNFLCVKRHIEQICEVFKNTMKFIKTDNDKLQMSHLLGCLKEKLSKFDNCLALDYTFHQFNAHHLTLDGQLEAANNEYKLAFEKLLYRGHSKYQIQIVIKEALLVAAYQKRPDKIFINKLKSTAILLGLDNLPAKTEVEGKNKIELFAGNEIEDLRYKFTQQFTNELAYPGVTYPDYPFLVGMIFEVEDTLINQLTKKQITIGMEGGLQRKTTPLIYACMKNKVEDVVQLLDEGASVNVLSEVNDSPLLMSLAQMDFTDPTSSMDDRIFELISKKSHSEQIINAVTIRKINFPLFAAVATGNPNIVKKILSMNDKINIDLRGGLDWITPLYYVLGLINQVKNRHAGVEYFNRHITEENIHRLQPMYAGFENRKEIVRQESLSSRENKIFKIVYEIMMERYPKNPSKLRQIARILIKNGANVNKAHSINGMNYTPLMLAAENDEVNLFKLMIEHGGDWRKVYVLPLGIDSKKKAINCLDIAEYFKAKNVIEYIKDTLQHPNNLFI
;
A
#
# COMPACT_ATOMS: atom_id res chain seq x y z
N MET A 1 29.67 2.77 2.32
CA MET A 1 29.77 4.21 2.01
C MET A 1 28.91 4.83 3.06
N LYS A 2 29.54 5.31 4.13
CA LYS A 2 28.90 5.60 5.43
C LYS A 2 27.77 6.62 5.25
N LEU A 3 26.78 6.58 6.12
CA LEU A 3 25.65 7.54 6.11
C LEU A 3 26.10 9.01 6.23
N VAL A 4 27.28 9.21 6.82
CA VAL A 4 27.96 10.50 6.93
C VAL A 4 29.08 10.55 5.90
N GLU A 5 28.72 10.92 4.67
CA GLU A 5 29.68 11.22 3.61
C GLU A 5 29.32 12.55 2.94
N ASN A 6 30.34 13.24 2.41
CA ASN A 6 30.18 14.59 1.85
C ASN A 6 29.72 14.58 0.38
N SER A 7 29.73 13.43 -0.30
CA SER A 7 29.42 13.30 -1.74
C SER A 7 27.93 13.25 -2.09
N ARG A 8 27.05 13.39 -1.09
CA ARG A 8 25.58 13.36 -1.27
C ARG A 8 25.01 14.73 -1.62
N SER A 9 23.86 14.75 -2.30
CA SER A 9 23.21 15.99 -2.78
C SER A 9 22.24 16.61 -1.77
N THR A 10 21.86 15.89 -0.71
CA THR A 10 20.86 16.31 0.29
C THR A 10 21.39 16.17 1.73
N PRO A 11 20.99 17.04 2.68
CA PRO A 11 21.41 17.02 4.08
C PRO A 11 20.95 15.77 4.84
N TYR A 12 19.83 15.14 4.51
CA TYR A 12 19.53 13.78 4.96
C TYR A 12 19.97 12.75 3.91
N PRO A 13 20.51 11.58 4.32
CA PRO A 13 20.75 10.47 3.40
C PRO A 13 19.45 9.97 2.79
N THR A 14 19.51 9.34 1.63
CA THR A 14 18.31 8.75 1.03
C THR A 14 17.92 7.45 1.75
N ALA A 15 16.66 7.01 1.62
CA ALA A 15 16.22 5.73 2.15
C ALA A 15 17.04 4.56 1.58
N GLN A 16 17.45 4.66 0.32
CA GLN A 16 18.35 3.71 -0.36
C GLN A 16 19.71 3.65 0.32
N ALA A 17 20.28 4.80 0.71
CA ALA A 17 21.56 4.84 1.42
C ALA A 17 21.46 4.18 2.80
N LEU A 18 20.37 4.42 3.53
CA LEU A 18 20.08 3.74 4.79
C LEU A 18 19.95 2.23 4.61
N LEU A 19 19.16 1.78 3.61
CA LEU A 19 19.00 0.37 3.28
C LEU A 19 20.34 -0.31 2.96
N ARG A 20 21.21 0.35 2.18
CA ARG A 20 22.54 -0.16 1.85
C ARG A 20 23.42 -0.36 3.08
N GLU A 21 23.37 0.56 4.03
CA GLU A 21 24.16 0.44 5.26
C GLU A 21 23.62 -0.69 6.16
N LEU A 22 22.30 -0.92 6.20
CA LEU A 22 21.71 -2.10 6.84
C LEU A 22 22.17 -3.40 6.17
N ALA A 23 22.19 -3.46 4.84
CA ALA A 23 22.68 -4.62 4.09
C ALA A 23 24.18 -4.91 4.36
N ASN A 24 24.99 -3.87 4.60
CA ASN A 24 26.38 -4.02 5.01
C ASN A 24 26.52 -4.49 6.47
N ALA A 25 25.63 -4.05 7.36
CA ALA A 25 25.60 -4.41 8.77
C ALA A 25 25.20 -5.87 9.00
N PHE A 26 24.23 -6.37 8.23
CA PHE A 26 23.86 -7.80 8.21
C PHE A 26 24.79 -8.67 7.35
N ASP A 27 25.72 -8.07 6.60
CA ASP A 27 26.56 -8.73 5.60
C ASP A 27 25.76 -9.43 4.47
N THR A 28 24.49 -9.04 4.26
CA THR A 28 23.66 -9.56 3.17
C THR A 28 24.21 -9.12 1.82
N LYS A 29 24.77 -7.91 1.73
CA LYS A 29 25.33 -7.37 0.48
C LYS A 29 26.44 -8.24 -0.10
N SER A 30 27.30 -8.84 0.73
CA SER A 30 28.38 -9.73 0.28
C SER A 30 27.86 -11.07 -0.27
N TYR A 31 26.64 -11.44 0.14
CA TYR A 31 25.92 -12.65 -0.27
C TYR A 31 25.12 -12.46 -1.57
N LEU A 32 24.82 -11.20 -1.95
CA LEU A 32 24.07 -10.89 -3.17
C LEU A 32 24.83 -11.26 -4.46
N SER A 33 24.07 -11.45 -5.53
CA SER A 33 24.64 -11.48 -6.88
C SER A 33 25.28 -10.10 -7.21
N PRO A 34 26.34 -10.05 -8.04
CA PRO A 34 26.95 -8.78 -8.44
C PRO A 34 25.95 -7.80 -9.06
N GLN A 35 24.93 -8.32 -9.75
CA GLN A 35 23.86 -7.52 -10.34
C GLN A 35 23.02 -6.80 -9.28
N TYR A 36 22.57 -7.50 -8.23
CA TYR A 36 21.75 -6.88 -7.18
C TYR A 36 22.55 -5.93 -6.29
N ALA A 37 23.81 -6.26 -5.98
CA ALA A 37 24.70 -5.36 -5.26
C ALA A 37 24.92 -4.05 -6.03
N ARG A 38 25.14 -4.12 -7.35
CA ARG A 38 25.24 -2.93 -8.22
C ARG A 38 23.93 -2.16 -8.29
N LYS A 39 22.79 -2.84 -8.43
CA LYS A 39 21.46 -2.18 -8.46
C LYS A 39 21.23 -1.34 -7.19
N LEU A 40 21.58 -1.88 -6.02
CA LEU A 40 21.52 -1.15 -4.75
C LEU A 40 22.45 0.07 -4.75
N ASP A 41 23.71 -0.09 -5.17
CA ASP A 41 24.67 1.02 -5.22
C ASP A 41 24.27 2.12 -6.22
N ASP A 42 23.74 1.75 -7.38
CA ASP A 42 23.26 2.69 -8.39
C ASP A 42 22.01 3.44 -7.92
N SER A 43 21.13 2.80 -7.15
CA SER A 43 19.95 3.45 -6.56
C SER A 43 20.33 4.57 -5.58
N CYS A 44 21.46 4.45 -4.88
CA CYS A 44 21.96 5.47 -3.96
C CYS A 44 22.48 6.73 -4.66
N LYS A 45 22.72 6.69 -5.98
CA LYS A 45 23.17 7.86 -6.75
C LYS A 45 22.02 8.81 -7.08
N LYS A 46 20.77 8.35 -6.92
CA LYS A 46 19.56 9.12 -7.16
C LYS A 46 18.95 9.57 -5.83
N VAL A 47 18.43 10.79 -5.79
CA VAL A 47 17.66 11.28 -4.65
C VAL A 47 16.31 10.56 -4.59
N GLU A 48 15.63 10.48 -5.74
CA GLU A 48 14.32 9.85 -5.88
C GLU A 48 14.40 8.33 -6.07
N ILE A 49 13.38 7.63 -5.59
CA ILE A 49 13.12 6.23 -5.89
C ILE A 49 11.61 5.97 -5.96
N HIS A 50 11.21 5.12 -6.91
CA HIS A 50 9.83 4.64 -6.97
C HIS A 50 9.57 3.67 -5.82
N ILE A 51 8.43 3.74 -5.14
CA ILE A 51 8.13 2.92 -3.95
C ILE A 51 8.24 1.43 -4.25
N GLY A 52 7.73 0.97 -5.40
CA GLY A 52 7.91 -0.42 -5.80
C GLY A 52 9.36 -0.83 -6.05
N GLU A 53 10.21 0.07 -6.55
CA GLU A 53 11.63 -0.21 -6.69
C GLU A 53 12.32 -0.26 -5.32
N PHE A 54 11.90 0.58 -4.38
CA PHE A 54 12.41 0.57 -3.01
C PHE A 54 12.02 -0.71 -2.26
N GLU A 55 10.76 -1.13 -2.37
CA GLU A 55 10.26 -2.39 -1.79
C GLU A 55 10.96 -3.61 -2.41
N ASP A 56 11.15 -3.64 -3.74
CA ASP A 56 11.93 -4.67 -4.41
C ASP A 56 13.38 -4.72 -3.90
N LEU A 57 14.03 -3.56 -3.73
CA LEU A 57 15.39 -3.51 -3.19
C LEU A 57 15.43 -3.98 -1.74
N LYS A 58 14.48 -3.56 -0.90
CA LYS A 58 14.36 -4.00 0.49
C LYS A 58 14.25 -5.52 0.54
N GLU A 59 13.38 -6.08 -0.30
CA GLU A 59 13.15 -7.52 -0.37
C GLU A 59 14.40 -8.28 -0.83
N LEU A 60 14.92 -7.91 -2.01
CA LEU A 60 16.02 -8.63 -2.65
C LEU A 60 17.36 -8.48 -1.92
N THR A 61 17.61 -7.35 -1.25
CA THR A 61 18.94 -7.04 -0.69
C THR A 61 19.08 -7.34 0.79
N VAL A 62 17.98 -7.44 1.55
CA VAL A 62 18.01 -7.66 3.00
C VAL A 62 17.13 -8.84 3.41
N THR A 63 15.82 -8.76 3.18
CA THR A 63 14.88 -9.72 3.78
C THR A 63 14.96 -11.11 3.12
N SER A 64 15.01 -11.22 1.79
CA SER A 64 15.11 -12.51 1.08
C SER A 64 16.38 -13.29 1.44
N PRO A 65 17.60 -12.69 1.44
CA PRO A 65 18.80 -13.37 1.94
C PRO A 65 18.68 -13.87 3.38
N ILE A 66 18.05 -13.08 4.25
CA ILE A 66 17.81 -13.45 5.64
C ILE A 66 16.83 -14.62 5.72
N ARG A 67 15.72 -14.58 4.99
CA ARG A 67 14.73 -15.66 4.93
C ARG A 67 15.34 -16.98 4.47
N LEU A 68 16.18 -16.92 3.43
CA LEU A 68 16.84 -18.10 2.87
C LEU A 68 17.77 -18.79 3.87
N ILE A 69 18.40 -18.03 4.78
CA ILE A 69 19.40 -18.55 5.72
C ILE A 69 18.76 -18.87 7.09
N PHE A 70 17.88 -18.00 7.57
CA PHE A 70 17.35 -18.01 8.93
C PHE A 70 15.89 -18.44 9.06
N GLY A 71 15.20 -18.65 7.93
CA GLY A 71 13.81 -19.07 7.91
C GLY A 71 12.82 -17.93 8.12
N ASP A 72 11.54 -18.31 8.17
CA ASP A 72 10.40 -17.39 8.12
C ASP A 72 10.27 -16.49 9.35
N GLU A 73 10.52 -17.01 10.55
CA GLU A 73 10.34 -16.23 11.79
C GLU A 73 11.33 -15.06 11.89
N ILE A 74 12.61 -15.32 11.62
CA ILE A 74 13.64 -14.26 11.62
C ILE A 74 13.39 -13.27 10.49
N TRP A 75 12.99 -13.74 9.31
CA TRP A 75 12.61 -12.88 8.19
C TRP A 75 11.47 -11.92 8.55
N ALA A 76 10.41 -12.42 9.19
CA ALA A 76 9.27 -11.60 9.60
C ALA A 76 9.70 -10.53 10.62
N ARG A 77 10.51 -10.90 11.61
CA ARG A 77 11.08 -9.98 12.62
C ARG A 77 11.91 -8.86 11.99
N VAL A 78 12.80 -9.21 11.06
CA VAL A 78 13.61 -8.21 10.35
C VAL A 78 12.74 -7.32 9.48
N SER A 79 11.70 -7.86 8.84
CA SER A 79 10.76 -7.08 8.03
C SER A 79 10.04 -6.01 8.88
N ILE A 80 9.53 -6.40 10.06
CA ILE A 80 8.90 -5.47 11.02
C ILE A 80 9.90 -4.40 11.49
N PHE A 81 11.14 -4.78 11.78
CA PHE A 81 12.18 -3.83 12.15
C PHE A 81 12.47 -2.81 11.05
N LEU A 82 12.60 -3.24 9.79
CA LEU A 82 12.84 -2.34 8.67
C LEU A 82 11.68 -1.35 8.53
N GLU A 83 10.43 -1.82 8.63
CA GLU A 83 9.24 -0.96 8.60
C GLU A 83 9.26 0.06 9.75
N SER A 84 9.53 -0.37 10.99
CA SER A 84 9.64 0.52 12.16
C SER A 84 10.75 1.56 11.98
N LEU A 85 11.94 1.14 11.54
CA LEU A 85 13.10 2.01 11.33
C LEU A 85 12.81 3.09 10.29
N PHE A 86 12.30 2.72 9.11
CA PHE A 86 12.00 3.70 8.06
C PHE A 86 10.87 4.64 8.47
N LYS A 87 9.83 4.13 9.15
CA LYS A 87 8.77 4.96 9.71
C LYS A 87 9.32 6.01 10.69
N ARG A 88 10.18 5.61 11.64
CA ARG A 88 10.84 6.52 12.58
C ARG A 88 11.76 7.51 11.86
N TYR A 89 12.49 7.04 10.86
CA TYR A 89 13.40 7.88 10.09
C TYR A 89 12.67 9.02 9.39
N PHE A 90 11.56 8.72 8.69
CA PHE A 90 10.76 9.76 8.03
C PHE A 90 10.01 10.66 9.03
N GLN A 91 9.54 10.10 10.15
CA GLN A 91 8.98 10.90 11.26
C GLN A 91 10.02 11.86 11.86
N TRP A 92 11.29 11.46 11.92
CA TRP A 92 12.36 12.33 12.40
C TRP A 92 12.66 13.46 11.41
N ILE A 93 12.78 13.16 10.11
CA ILE A 93 13.00 14.18 9.07
C ILE A 93 11.89 15.23 9.11
N ASP A 94 10.65 14.79 9.34
CA ASP A 94 9.48 15.63 9.55
C ASP A 94 9.65 16.57 10.76
N GLN A 95 10.00 16.02 11.92
CA GLN A 95 10.11 16.79 13.17
C GLN A 95 11.34 17.70 13.25
N HIS A 96 12.41 17.38 12.52
CA HIS A 96 13.72 18.05 12.63
C HIS A 96 14.27 18.44 11.26
N PRO A 97 13.61 19.33 10.52
CA PRO A 97 14.04 19.66 9.17
C PRO A 97 15.41 20.32 9.12
N LEU A 98 16.20 19.96 8.09
CA LEU A 98 17.56 20.45 7.88
C LEU A 98 17.68 21.38 6.67
N GLY A 99 16.58 21.97 6.21
CA GLY A 99 16.66 22.97 5.14
C GLY A 99 17.42 24.22 5.59
N GLY A 100 18.16 24.81 4.66
CA GLY A 100 19.12 25.86 4.96
C GLY A 100 20.46 25.38 5.51
N LEU A 101 20.68 24.08 5.72
CA LEU A 101 21.99 23.52 6.08
C LEU A 101 22.67 22.89 4.87
N SER A 102 24.00 23.00 4.81
CA SER A 102 24.81 22.22 3.88
C SER A 102 24.93 20.76 4.36
N VAL A 103 25.39 19.88 3.46
CA VAL A 103 25.67 18.47 3.79
C VAL A 103 26.73 18.37 4.89
N ASP A 104 27.76 19.21 4.84
CA ASP A 104 28.84 19.22 5.83
C ASP A 104 28.34 19.65 7.21
N GLN A 105 27.49 20.68 7.25
CA GLN A 105 26.87 21.14 8.51
C GLN A 105 25.97 20.05 9.09
N ALA A 106 25.15 19.39 8.26
CA ALA A 106 24.33 18.27 8.70
C ALA A 106 25.17 17.08 9.18
N ASN A 107 26.25 16.74 8.48
CA ASN A 107 27.20 15.71 8.88
C ASN A 107 27.79 15.98 10.26
N CYS A 108 28.19 17.22 10.54
CA CYS A 108 28.68 17.63 11.85
C CYS A 108 27.63 17.37 12.96
N ILE A 109 26.35 17.66 12.71
CA ILE A 109 25.26 17.37 13.65
C ILE A 109 25.11 15.86 13.87
N PHE A 110 25.08 15.07 12.80
CA PHE A 110 24.93 13.61 12.90
C PHE A 110 26.10 12.94 13.62
N GLU A 111 27.33 13.38 13.36
CA GLU A 111 28.52 12.87 14.03
C GLU A 111 28.54 13.25 15.50
N LYS A 112 28.24 14.53 15.82
CA LYS A 112 28.18 15.03 17.19
C LYS A 112 27.17 14.26 18.04
N THR A 113 26.04 13.89 17.45
CA THR A 113 24.92 13.21 18.13
C THR A 113 24.93 11.69 17.99
N ASN A 114 25.79 11.15 17.13
CA ASN A 114 25.78 9.74 16.72
C ASN A 114 24.40 9.28 16.19
N PHE A 115 23.63 10.19 15.56
CA PHE A 115 22.20 10.04 15.32
C PHE A 115 21.80 8.72 14.65
N PHE A 116 22.41 8.37 13.51
CA PHE A 116 22.01 7.18 12.76
C PHE A 116 22.27 5.88 13.52
N ASN A 117 23.39 5.81 14.24
CA ASN A 117 23.70 4.67 15.08
C ASN A 117 22.67 4.53 16.20
N THR A 118 22.30 5.64 16.84
CA THR A 118 21.23 5.68 17.85
C THR A 118 19.88 5.27 17.27
N LEU A 119 19.50 5.82 16.12
CA LEU A 119 18.24 5.51 15.46
C LEU A 119 18.12 4.02 15.11
N ILE A 120 19.16 3.46 14.50
CA ILE A 120 19.19 2.07 14.05
C ILE A 120 19.20 1.12 15.25
N LEU A 121 20.09 1.33 16.22
CA LEU A 121 20.17 0.47 17.40
C LEU A 121 18.89 0.56 18.24
N PHE A 122 18.34 1.75 18.44
CA PHE A 122 17.07 1.89 19.15
C PHE A 122 15.93 1.13 18.46
N SER A 123 15.85 1.19 17.13
CA SER A 123 14.82 0.46 16.37
C SER A 123 15.07 -1.05 16.40
N PHE A 124 16.34 -1.48 16.38
CA PHE A 124 16.73 -2.88 16.44
C PHE A 124 16.41 -3.52 17.80
N TRP A 125 16.61 -2.75 18.88
CA TRP A 125 16.34 -3.13 20.26
C TRP A 125 14.94 -2.77 20.74
N GLU A 126 14.08 -2.25 19.84
CA GLU A 126 12.70 -1.94 20.15
C GLU A 126 12.02 -3.18 20.71
N LYS A 127 11.38 -3.06 21.87
CA LYS A 127 10.68 -4.15 22.51
C LYS A 127 9.20 -4.13 22.16
N ASP A 128 8.63 -5.31 21.93
CA ASP A 128 7.18 -5.47 21.86
C ASP A 128 6.55 -5.47 23.26
N ASN A 129 5.23 -5.64 23.35
CA ASN A 129 4.51 -5.62 24.64
C ASN A 129 4.84 -6.83 25.54
N TYR A 130 5.53 -7.85 25.01
CA TYR A 130 6.10 -8.94 25.80
C TYR A 130 7.52 -8.62 26.31
N HIS A 131 7.97 -7.38 26.13
CA HIS A 131 9.32 -6.90 26.50
C HIS A 131 10.45 -7.59 25.73
N GLN A 132 10.14 -8.15 24.55
CA GLN A 132 11.09 -8.86 23.69
C GLN A 132 11.57 -7.94 22.57
N PRO A 133 12.88 -7.88 22.28
CA PRO A 133 13.34 -7.11 21.13
C PRO A 133 12.72 -7.66 19.84
N ILE A 134 12.15 -6.78 19.01
CA ILE A 134 11.43 -7.18 17.78
C ILE A 134 12.33 -8.04 16.87
N CYS A 135 13.61 -7.68 16.74
CA CYS A 135 14.58 -8.41 15.92
C CYS A 135 15.15 -9.70 16.53
N LEU A 136 15.00 -9.92 17.85
CA LEU A 136 15.65 -11.01 18.57
C LEU A 136 14.61 -11.85 19.31
N PRO A 137 14.38 -13.10 18.88
CA PRO A 137 13.58 -14.04 19.66
C PRO A 137 14.19 -14.29 21.06
N ASP A 138 13.36 -14.71 22.02
CA ASP A 138 13.75 -14.95 23.42
C ASP A 138 14.91 -15.94 23.61
N ASN A 139 15.09 -16.86 22.68
CA ASN A 139 16.09 -17.92 22.75
C ASN A 139 17.43 -17.55 22.06
N VAL A 140 17.66 -16.28 21.75
CA VAL A 140 18.85 -15.83 21.01
C VAL A 140 19.72 -14.92 21.86
N ASP A 141 20.90 -15.43 22.21
CA ASP A 141 21.95 -14.66 22.88
C ASP A 141 22.82 -13.91 21.86
N LEU A 142 23.32 -12.73 22.25
CA LEU A 142 24.36 -12.04 21.48
C LEU A 142 25.70 -12.75 21.66
N VAL A 143 25.96 -13.75 20.82
CA VAL A 143 27.11 -14.65 20.91
C VAL A 143 28.48 -13.97 21.07
N LEU A 144 28.68 -12.77 20.54
CA LEU A 144 29.98 -12.06 20.67
C LEU A 144 30.10 -11.20 21.93
N TYR A 145 29.03 -11.09 22.73
CA TYR A 145 28.96 -10.28 23.94
C TYR A 145 28.65 -11.12 25.18
N ASP A 146 27.95 -12.24 25.01
CA ASP A 146 27.63 -13.18 26.08
C ASP A 146 28.74 -14.23 26.23
N GLN A 147 29.27 -14.35 27.45
CA GLN A 147 30.43 -15.20 27.72
C GLN A 147 30.08 -16.69 27.62
N ASP A 148 28.87 -17.08 28.03
CA ASP A 148 28.43 -18.47 27.99
C ASP A 148 28.13 -18.92 26.57
N ALA A 149 27.47 -18.08 25.78
CA ALA A 149 27.24 -18.28 24.35
C ALA A 149 28.56 -18.32 23.55
N ALA A 150 29.52 -17.46 23.88
CA ALA A 150 30.85 -17.47 23.28
C ALA A 150 31.61 -18.77 23.56
N ASN A 151 31.61 -19.23 24.82
CA ASN A 151 32.21 -20.50 25.22
C ASN A 151 31.52 -21.68 24.53
N ARG A 152 30.19 -21.65 24.45
CA ARG A 152 29.40 -22.65 23.72
C ARG A 152 29.74 -22.68 22.23
N LEU A 153 29.90 -21.53 21.58
CA LEU A 153 30.34 -21.49 20.18
C LEU A 153 31.71 -22.14 20.01
N LEU A 154 32.68 -21.80 20.85
CA LEU A 154 34.04 -22.33 20.76
C LEU A 154 34.09 -23.85 20.99
N SER A 155 33.28 -24.39 21.91
CA SER A 155 33.22 -25.83 22.17
C SER A 155 32.57 -26.60 21.01
N LEU A 156 31.63 -25.98 20.28
CA LEU A 156 30.99 -26.59 19.11
C LEU A 156 31.91 -26.67 17.89
N MET A 157 32.91 -25.80 17.78
CA MET A 157 33.83 -25.78 16.64
C MET A 157 34.92 -26.85 16.77
N THR A 158 34.96 -27.80 15.82
CA THR A 158 35.89 -28.94 15.92
C THR A 158 37.21 -28.73 15.21
N THR A 159 37.20 -28.07 14.06
CA THR A 159 38.42 -27.76 13.31
C THR A 159 39.19 -26.63 13.98
N LYS A 160 40.53 -26.68 13.88
CA LYS A 160 41.39 -25.63 14.43
C LYS A 160 41.09 -24.30 13.75
N GLU A 161 40.89 -24.31 12.44
CA GLU A 161 40.56 -23.14 11.63
C GLU A 161 39.25 -22.48 12.08
N ALA A 162 38.20 -23.27 12.36
CA ALA A 162 36.93 -22.72 12.81
C ALA A 162 37.02 -22.13 14.23
N ARG A 163 37.75 -22.78 15.15
CA ARG A 163 38.02 -22.26 16.50
C ARG A 163 38.84 -20.98 16.48
N ASP A 164 39.90 -20.94 15.66
CA ASP A 164 40.75 -19.76 15.50
C ASP A 164 39.94 -18.59 14.94
N ARG A 165 39.10 -18.85 13.93
CA ARG A 165 38.22 -17.82 13.33
C ARG A 165 37.15 -17.31 14.30
N ALA A 166 36.45 -18.21 14.99
CA ALA A 166 35.50 -17.82 16.04
C ALA A 166 36.19 -16.98 17.13
N SER A 167 37.42 -17.35 17.53
CA SER A 167 38.22 -16.57 18.47
C SER A 167 38.58 -15.18 17.95
N LEU A 168 38.81 -15.02 16.65
CA LEU A 168 39.04 -13.70 16.03
C LEU A 168 37.79 -12.82 16.09
N TRP A 169 36.60 -13.40 15.91
CA TRP A 169 35.34 -12.68 16.04
C TRP A 169 35.10 -12.21 17.48
N LEU A 170 35.29 -13.10 18.47
CA LEU A 170 35.14 -12.78 19.89
C LEU A 170 36.11 -11.68 20.35
N LYS A 171 37.31 -11.62 19.75
CA LYS A 171 38.30 -10.56 20.01
C LYS A 171 38.04 -9.27 19.24
N GLY A 172 36.98 -9.21 18.42
CA GLY A 172 36.67 -8.07 17.55
C GLY A 172 37.70 -7.80 16.45
N LYS A 173 38.55 -8.78 16.11
CA LYS A 173 39.59 -8.65 15.08
C LYS A 173 39.06 -8.89 13.67
N GLU A 174 38.00 -9.67 13.53
CA GLU A 174 37.34 -9.98 12.27
C GLU A 174 35.81 -9.92 12.46
N PHE A 175 35.08 -9.39 11.48
CA PHE A 175 33.61 -9.49 11.49
C PHE A 175 33.15 -10.82 10.87
N PRO A 176 32.17 -11.52 11.48
CA PRO A 176 31.57 -12.70 10.88
C PRO A 176 31.01 -12.41 9.49
N SER A 177 31.25 -13.31 8.52
CA SER A 177 30.66 -13.20 7.18
C SER A 177 29.43 -14.09 7.04
N LEU A 178 28.38 -13.59 6.40
CA LEU A 178 27.12 -14.30 6.24
C LEU A 178 27.30 -15.61 5.45
N LYS A 179 28.20 -15.61 4.45
CA LYS A 179 28.57 -16.82 3.69
C LYS A 179 29.12 -17.92 4.59
N TYR A 180 30.00 -17.56 5.54
CA TYR A 180 30.58 -18.53 6.45
C TYR A 180 29.56 -19.00 7.50
N ILE A 181 28.76 -18.08 8.05
CA ILE A 181 27.72 -18.38 9.03
C ILE A 181 26.65 -19.34 8.47
N LYS A 182 26.30 -19.20 7.19
CA LYS A 182 25.38 -20.13 6.52
C LYS A 182 25.82 -21.59 6.68
N THR A 183 27.12 -21.87 6.51
CA THR A 183 27.71 -23.21 6.57
C THR A 183 28.29 -23.58 7.93
N LEU A 184 28.04 -22.79 8.98
CA LEU A 184 28.71 -22.94 10.28
C LEU A 184 28.59 -24.35 10.89
N GLU A 185 27.44 -24.99 10.67
CA GLU A 185 27.10 -26.33 11.17
C GLU A 185 28.11 -27.40 10.69
N GLN A 186 28.65 -27.23 9.47
CA GLN A 186 29.57 -28.19 8.84
C GLN A 186 30.91 -28.31 9.56
N TYR A 187 31.23 -27.34 10.43
CA TYR A 187 32.46 -27.30 11.21
C TYR A 187 32.27 -27.82 12.64
N SER A 188 31.08 -28.34 12.97
CA SER A 188 30.77 -28.97 14.25
C SER A 188 30.66 -30.49 14.12
N SER A 189 30.99 -31.22 15.19
CA SER A 189 30.78 -32.67 15.28
C SER A 189 29.60 -33.07 16.17
N VAL A 190 28.86 -32.09 16.72
CA VAL A 190 27.80 -32.37 17.69
C VAL A 190 26.49 -32.66 16.95
N ALA A 191 26.06 -33.92 17.01
CA ALA A 191 24.80 -34.40 16.41
C ALA A 191 23.54 -34.01 17.22
N ASP A 192 23.71 -33.44 18.43
CA ASP A 192 22.63 -33.25 19.42
C ASP A 192 21.93 -31.88 19.37
N LEU A 193 22.38 -30.93 18.53
CA LEU A 193 21.70 -29.64 18.39
C LEU A 193 20.56 -29.75 17.39
N THR A 194 19.39 -29.21 17.76
CA THR A 194 18.27 -29.09 16.83
C THR A 194 18.57 -28.04 15.76
N GLN A 195 17.83 -28.08 14.66
CA GLN A 195 17.94 -27.05 13.62
C GLN A 195 17.64 -25.65 14.19
N ASP A 196 16.69 -25.55 15.13
CA ASP A 196 16.32 -24.29 15.77
C ASP A 196 17.45 -23.74 16.66
N ASP A 197 18.19 -24.62 17.36
CA ASP A 197 19.36 -24.22 18.14
C ASP A 197 20.46 -23.62 17.24
N TRP A 198 20.72 -24.26 16.09
CA TRP A 198 21.69 -23.74 15.12
C TRP A 198 21.23 -22.41 14.54
N GLN A 199 19.93 -22.25 14.27
CA GLN A 199 19.39 -20.97 13.79
C GLN A 199 19.56 -19.86 14.82
N ALA A 200 19.28 -20.15 16.10
CA ALA A 200 19.47 -19.20 17.19
C ALA A 200 20.94 -18.77 17.31
N ILE A 201 21.90 -19.70 17.29
CA ILE A 201 23.34 -19.39 17.37
C ILE A 201 23.77 -18.53 16.17
N LYS A 202 23.41 -18.94 14.94
CA LYS A 202 23.80 -18.20 13.73
C LYS A 202 23.21 -16.79 13.70
N TRP A 203 21.93 -16.65 14.07
CA TRP A 203 21.29 -15.33 14.16
C TRP A 203 21.93 -14.47 15.24
N GLY A 204 22.21 -15.04 16.42
CA GLY A 204 22.92 -14.36 17.52
C GLY A 204 24.29 -13.81 17.11
N ILE A 205 25.06 -14.53 16.28
CA ILE A 205 26.33 -14.04 15.72
C ILE A 205 26.10 -12.86 14.76
N ILE A 206 25.11 -12.95 13.88
CA ILE A 206 24.80 -11.86 12.93
C ILE A 206 24.25 -10.62 13.65
N CYS A 207 23.39 -10.79 14.66
CA CYS A 207 22.94 -9.69 15.51
C CYS A 207 24.10 -9.07 16.30
N SER A 208 25.03 -9.88 16.79
CA SER A 208 26.25 -9.36 17.44
C SER A 208 27.09 -8.52 16.49
N ARG A 209 27.28 -9.00 15.24
CA ARG A 209 27.93 -8.24 14.18
C ARG A 209 27.19 -6.93 13.89
N PHE A 210 25.87 -6.99 13.74
CA PHE A 210 25.03 -5.82 13.46
C PHE A 210 25.17 -4.78 14.58
N ASN A 211 25.07 -5.22 15.83
CA ASN A 211 25.25 -4.36 17.00
C ASN A 211 26.65 -3.74 17.03
N ALA A 212 27.70 -4.53 16.81
CA ALA A 212 29.08 -4.04 16.74
C ALA A 212 29.33 -3.06 15.59
N HIS A 213 28.59 -3.17 14.48
CA HIS A 213 28.71 -2.26 13.33
C HIS A 213 28.29 -0.83 13.67
N PHE A 214 27.24 -0.67 14.49
CA PHE A 214 26.68 0.64 14.86
C PHE A 214 27.08 1.11 16.26
N THR A 215 27.68 0.25 17.08
CA THR A 215 28.19 0.65 18.40
C THR A 215 29.39 1.58 18.22
N PRO A 216 29.37 2.81 18.77
CA PRO A 216 30.48 3.74 18.63
C PRO A 216 31.77 3.18 19.26
N LYS A 217 32.91 3.39 18.60
CA LYS A 217 34.23 2.93 19.08
C LYS A 217 34.80 3.78 20.23
N SER A 218 34.20 4.95 20.49
CA SER A 218 34.57 5.81 21.61
C SER A 218 33.71 5.45 22.84
N ASN A 219 34.26 5.62 24.05
CA ASN A 219 33.54 5.43 25.32
C ASN A 219 32.44 6.50 25.57
N ARG A 220 31.92 7.15 24.52
CA ARG A 220 30.84 8.12 24.68
C ARG A 220 29.52 7.36 24.80
N GLU A 221 28.79 7.60 25.87
CA GLU A 221 27.44 7.09 26.03
C GLU A 221 26.53 7.55 24.88
N MET A 222 25.61 6.67 24.48
CA MET A 222 24.61 7.01 23.46
C MET A 222 23.65 8.06 24.02
N MET A 223 23.48 9.15 23.27
CA MET A 223 22.53 10.21 23.64
C MET A 223 21.09 9.71 23.47
N SER A 224 20.20 10.15 24.36
CA SER A 224 18.76 9.96 24.22
C SER A 224 18.21 10.79 23.06
N PHE A 225 17.07 10.37 22.48
CA PHE A 225 16.42 11.16 21.43
C PHE A 225 16.01 12.56 21.88
N GLY A 226 15.73 12.76 23.18
CA GLY A 226 15.45 14.08 23.73
C GLY A 226 16.66 15.02 23.62
N GLU A 227 17.84 14.53 23.99
CA GLU A 227 19.08 15.30 23.88
C GLU A 227 19.47 15.56 22.43
N ILE A 228 19.36 14.54 21.56
CA ILE A 228 19.59 14.69 20.12
C ILE A 228 18.64 15.74 19.54
N SER A 229 17.34 15.64 19.85
CA SER A 229 16.33 16.60 19.42
C SER A 229 16.67 18.02 19.85
N ASN A 230 17.15 18.23 21.08
CA ASN A 230 17.56 19.54 21.56
C ASN A 230 18.76 20.09 20.79
N ILE A 231 19.74 19.26 20.43
CA ILE A 231 20.88 19.67 19.61
C ILE A 231 20.41 20.06 18.20
N PHE A 232 19.56 19.26 17.56
CA PHE A 232 19.00 19.58 16.25
C PHE A 232 18.25 20.91 16.28
N LYS A 233 17.39 21.12 17.30
CA LYS A 233 16.65 22.39 17.48
C LYS A 233 17.61 23.57 17.70
N MET A 234 18.65 23.41 18.51
CA MET A 234 19.62 24.47 18.75
C MET A 234 20.38 24.84 17.48
N GLU A 235 20.88 23.87 16.73
CA GLU A 235 21.60 24.11 15.46
C GLU A 235 20.67 24.69 14.39
N HIS A 236 19.41 24.21 14.33
CA HIS A 236 18.37 24.79 13.48
C HIS A 236 18.13 26.27 13.84
N SER A 237 17.92 26.60 15.11
CA SER A 237 17.72 27.98 15.56
C SER A 237 18.91 28.88 15.23
N LYS A 238 20.15 28.41 15.43
CA LYS A 238 21.35 29.17 15.02
C LYS A 238 21.34 29.46 13.53
N ASN A 239 20.96 28.47 12.73
CA ASN A 239 20.93 28.61 11.29
C ASN A 239 19.78 29.48 10.81
N GLU A 240 18.61 29.43 11.46
CA GLU A 240 17.48 30.33 11.17
C GLU A 240 17.86 31.82 11.30
N HIS A 241 18.75 32.17 12.24
CA HIS A 241 19.24 33.54 12.37
C HIS A 241 19.99 34.01 11.12
N ASN A 242 20.73 33.12 10.45
CA ASN A 242 21.47 33.44 9.22
C ASN A 242 20.53 33.78 8.04
N PHE A 243 19.29 33.27 8.07
CA PHE A 243 18.30 33.47 7.02
C PHE A 243 17.09 34.28 7.50
N LEU A 244 17.23 35.02 8.60
CA LEU A 244 16.11 35.77 9.20
C LEU A 244 15.46 36.74 8.19
N CYS A 245 16.26 37.35 7.31
CA CYS A 245 15.76 38.25 6.27
C CYS A 245 14.90 37.54 5.20
N VAL A 246 15.20 36.27 4.91
CA VAL A 246 14.43 35.40 4.00
C VAL A 246 13.20 34.88 4.73
N LYS A 247 13.33 34.41 5.97
CA LYS A 247 12.24 33.92 6.82
C LYS A 247 11.15 34.97 7.01
N ARG A 248 11.51 36.19 7.42
CA ARG A 248 10.56 37.32 7.55
C ARG A 248 9.83 37.63 6.25
N HIS A 249 10.51 37.47 5.11
CA HIS A 249 9.93 37.71 3.80
C HIS A 249 8.96 36.58 3.39
N ILE A 250 9.29 35.33 3.71
CA ILE A 250 8.39 34.19 3.57
C ILE A 250 7.15 34.37 4.45
N GLU A 251 7.30 34.81 5.70
CA GLU A 251 6.18 35.09 6.61
C GLU A 251 5.24 36.17 6.03
N GLN A 252 5.79 37.24 5.46
CA GLN A 252 5.01 38.27 4.75
C GLN A 252 4.23 37.68 3.57
N ILE A 253 4.88 36.84 2.75
CA ILE A 253 4.22 36.15 1.62
C ILE A 253 3.10 35.24 2.13
N CYS A 254 3.35 34.44 3.17
CA CYS A 254 2.36 33.57 3.80
C CYS A 254 1.14 34.35 4.33
N GLU A 255 1.36 35.52 4.92
CA GLU A 255 0.29 36.37 5.43
C GLU A 255 -0.60 36.90 4.30
N VAL A 256 0.02 37.35 3.20
CA VAL A 256 -0.72 37.73 1.99
C VAL A 256 -1.47 36.53 1.40
N PHE A 257 -0.87 35.33 1.38
CA PHE A 257 -1.55 34.11 0.93
C PHE A 257 -2.76 33.76 1.79
N LYS A 258 -2.63 33.74 3.13
CA LYS A 258 -3.74 33.43 4.04
C LYS A 258 -4.92 34.37 3.86
N ASN A 259 -4.63 35.65 3.69
CA ASN A 259 -5.66 36.67 3.49
C ASN A 259 -6.30 36.55 2.10
N THR A 260 -5.56 36.14 1.06
CA THR A 260 -6.09 36.06 -0.31
C THR A 260 -6.80 34.75 -0.66
N MET A 261 -6.65 33.67 0.12
CA MET A 261 -7.32 32.38 -0.14
C MET A 261 -8.84 32.39 0.11
N LYS A 262 -9.39 33.42 0.76
CA LYS A 262 -10.81 33.49 1.16
C LYS A 262 -11.60 34.64 0.53
N PHE A 263 -10.95 35.50 -0.26
CA PHE A 263 -11.57 36.67 -0.86
C PHE A 263 -11.23 36.78 -2.35
N ILE A 264 -12.10 37.50 -3.06
CA ILE A 264 -11.92 37.83 -4.49
C ILE A 264 -10.65 38.67 -4.63
N LYS A 265 -9.77 38.29 -5.55
CA LYS A 265 -8.47 38.94 -5.75
C LYS A 265 -8.60 40.14 -6.69
N THR A 266 -7.74 41.13 -6.48
CA THR A 266 -7.62 42.34 -7.29
C THR A 266 -6.32 42.33 -8.11
N ASP A 267 -6.21 43.21 -9.11
CA ASP A 267 -4.96 43.40 -9.85
C ASP A 267 -3.82 43.87 -8.94
N ASN A 268 -4.15 44.61 -7.89
CA ASN A 268 -3.18 45.04 -6.88
C ASN A 268 -2.62 43.84 -6.10
N ASP A 269 -3.42 42.82 -5.80
CA ASP A 269 -2.95 41.60 -5.13
C ASP A 269 -1.98 40.82 -6.03
N LYS A 270 -2.25 40.78 -7.35
CA LYS A 270 -1.36 40.16 -8.34
C LYS A 270 -0.01 40.88 -8.40
N LEU A 271 -0.04 42.21 -8.46
CA LEU A 271 1.17 43.05 -8.47
C LEU A 271 1.96 42.93 -7.16
N GLN A 272 1.27 42.97 -6.02
CA GLN A 272 1.89 42.82 -4.70
C GLN A 272 2.58 41.46 -4.57
N MET A 273 1.92 40.37 -4.97
CA MET A 273 2.52 39.04 -4.92
C MET A 273 3.73 38.94 -5.85
N SER A 274 3.63 39.46 -7.09
CA SER A 274 4.72 39.47 -8.05
C SER A 274 5.95 40.23 -7.52
N HIS A 275 5.73 41.40 -6.90
CA HIS A 275 6.78 42.18 -6.27
C HIS A 275 7.42 41.42 -5.10
N LEU A 276 6.62 40.83 -4.21
CA LEU A 276 7.13 40.04 -3.09
C LEU A 276 7.95 38.83 -3.56
N LEU A 277 7.50 38.12 -4.59
CA LEU A 277 8.24 36.99 -5.19
C LEU A 277 9.55 37.45 -5.83
N GLY A 278 9.56 38.60 -6.52
CA GLY A 278 10.77 39.22 -7.05
C GLY A 278 11.79 39.51 -5.96
N CYS A 279 11.37 40.19 -4.89
CA CYS A 279 12.22 40.46 -3.72
C CYS A 279 12.72 39.18 -3.03
N LEU A 280 11.88 38.12 -2.94
CA LEU A 280 12.30 36.84 -2.38
C LEU A 280 13.42 36.22 -3.22
N LYS A 281 13.25 36.20 -4.56
CA LYS A 281 14.24 35.67 -5.51
C LYS A 281 15.58 36.40 -5.40
N GLU A 282 15.57 37.73 -5.32
CA GLU A 282 16.79 38.54 -5.14
C GLU A 282 17.48 38.32 -3.79
N LYS A 283 16.70 38.08 -2.73
CA LYS A 283 17.28 37.74 -1.42
C LYS A 283 17.91 36.35 -1.46
N LEU A 284 17.24 35.38 -2.08
CA LEU A 284 17.71 34.01 -2.21
C LEU A 284 18.98 33.90 -3.07
N SER A 285 19.12 34.71 -4.11
CA SER A 285 20.31 34.68 -5.00
C SER A 285 21.62 35.08 -4.31
N LYS A 286 21.55 35.62 -3.09
CA LYS A 286 22.73 35.96 -2.26
C LYS A 286 23.26 34.77 -1.47
N PHE A 287 22.55 33.65 -1.48
CA PHE A 287 22.91 32.44 -0.74
C PHE A 287 23.37 31.34 -1.70
N ASP A 288 24.16 30.40 -1.16
CA ASP A 288 24.61 29.25 -1.93
C ASP A 288 23.43 28.33 -2.29
N ASN A 289 23.36 27.94 -3.56
CA ASN A 289 22.39 27.00 -4.10
C ASN A 289 22.44 25.63 -3.37
N CYS A 290 23.56 25.27 -2.75
CA CYS A 290 23.71 24.03 -1.98
C CYS A 290 22.73 23.95 -0.78
N LEU A 291 22.27 25.09 -0.28
CA LEU A 291 21.30 25.21 0.81
C LEU A 291 19.86 24.92 0.36
N ALA A 292 19.62 25.01 -0.96
CA ALA A 292 18.34 24.78 -1.62
C ALA A 292 17.15 25.58 -1.04
N LEU A 293 17.40 26.77 -0.48
CA LEU A 293 16.37 27.64 0.11
C LEU A 293 15.35 28.16 -0.92
N ASP A 294 15.73 28.09 -2.20
CA ASP A 294 14.94 28.53 -3.34
C ASP A 294 13.71 27.65 -3.63
N TYR A 295 13.56 26.50 -2.98
CA TYR A 295 12.32 25.73 -3.02
C TYR A 295 11.10 26.58 -2.62
N THR A 296 11.27 27.50 -1.66
CA THR A 296 10.20 28.37 -1.16
C THR A 296 9.70 29.32 -2.24
N PHE A 297 10.62 29.91 -3.00
CA PHE A 297 10.29 30.70 -4.17
C PHE A 297 9.53 29.86 -5.19
N HIS A 298 10.04 28.70 -5.56
CA HIS A 298 9.39 27.83 -6.55
C HIS A 298 7.98 27.42 -6.11
N GLN A 299 7.78 27.08 -4.84
CA GLN A 299 6.46 26.75 -4.30
C GLN A 299 5.48 27.93 -4.41
N PHE A 300 5.86 29.10 -3.90
CA PHE A 300 4.97 30.27 -3.91
C PHE A 300 4.73 30.78 -5.34
N ASN A 301 5.75 30.72 -6.18
CA ASN A 301 5.65 31.08 -7.59
C ASN A 301 4.73 30.11 -8.34
N ALA A 302 4.81 28.81 -8.07
CA ALA A 302 3.91 27.81 -8.65
C ALA A 302 2.45 28.08 -8.26
N HIS A 303 2.18 28.39 -7.00
CA HIS A 303 0.84 28.75 -6.54
C HIS A 303 0.36 30.06 -7.18
N HIS A 304 1.22 31.09 -7.25
CA HIS A 304 0.91 32.35 -7.93
C HIS A 304 0.59 32.16 -9.42
N LEU A 305 1.39 31.37 -10.14
CA LEU A 305 1.15 31.02 -11.55
C LEU A 305 -0.13 30.21 -11.74
N THR A 306 -0.48 29.37 -10.75
CA THR A 306 -1.76 28.65 -10.75
C THR A 306 -2.90 29.65 -10.70
N LEU A 307 -2.89 30.61 -9.78
CA LEU A 307 -3.88 31.69 -9.68
C LEU A 307 -3.94 32.59 -10.92
N ASP A 308 -2.85 32.66 -11.67
CA ASP A 308 -2.75 33.40 -12.93
C ASP A 308 -3.18 32.60 -14.17
N GLY A 309 -3.64 31.36 -13.99
CA GLY A 309 -4.06 30.47 -15.08
C GLY A 309 -2.91 29.86 -15.90
N GLN A 310 -1.65 30.13 -15.53
CA GLN A 310 -0.45 29.63 -16.22
C GLN A 310 -0.08 28.22 -15.72
N LEU A 311 -0.97 27.26 -15.93
CA LEU A 311 -0.88 25.93 -15.31
C LEU A 311 0.35 25.11 -15.75
N GLU A 312 0.82 25.26 -16.99
CA GLU A 312 2.04 24.55 -17.45
C GLU A 312 3.30 25.08 -16.77
N ALA A 313 3.40 26.40 -16.61
CA ALA A 313 4.49 27.05 -15.89
C ALA A 313 4.45 26.69 -14.39
N ALA A 314 3.26 26.74 -13.78
CA ALA A 314 3.04 26.31 -12.41
C ALA A 314 3.49 24.86 -12.18
N ASN A 315 3.14 23.94 -13.08
CA ASN A 315 3.55 22.53 -13.00
C ASN A 315 5.08 22.37 -13.01
N ASN A 316 5.79 23.17 -13.82
CA ASN A 316 7.25 23.13 -13.85
C ASN A 316 7.89 23.70 -12.57
N GLU A 317 7.33 24.77 -12.01
CA GLU A 317 7.78 25.33 -10.73
C GLU A 317 7.53 24.36 -9.57
N TYR A 318 6.40 23.65 -9.55
CA TYR A 318 6.15 22.58 -8.56
C TYR A 318 7.16 21.44 -8.67
N LYS A 319 7.62 21.06 -9.86
CA LYS A 319 8.70 20.06 -10.02
C LYS A 319 9.99 20.52 -9.34
N LEU A 320 10.39 21.77 -9.58
CA LEU A 320 11.59 22.35 -8.96
C LEU A 320 11.45 22.43 -7.44
N ALA A 321 10.31 22.88 -6.94
CA ALA A 321 10.02 22.93 -5.50
C ALA A 321 10.10 21.54 -4.87
N PHE A 322 9.48 20.54 -5.50
CA PHE A 322 9.48 19.15 -5.05
C PHE A 322 10.88 18.56 -4.99
N GLU A 323 11.65 18.64 -6.08
CA GLU A 323 13.00 18.07 -6.16
C GLU A 323 13.95 18.66 -5.09
N LYS A 324 13.83 19.96 -4.83
CA LYS A 324 14.63 20.67 -3.81
C LYS A 324 14.20 20.39 -2.37
N LEU A 325 12.99 19.88 -2.14
CA LEU A 325 12.49 19.55 -0.80
C LEU A 325 12.87 18.14 -0.32
N LEU A 326 13.13 17.21 -1.24
CA LEU A 326 13.43 15.81 -0.91
C LEU A 326 14.63 15.70 0.03
N TYR A 327 14.47 14.94 1.13
CA TYR A 327 15.51 14.70 2.15
C TYR A 327 16.15 16.00 2.70
N ARG A 328 15.39 17.09 2.71
CA ARG A 328 15.75 18.41 3.23
C ARG A 328 14.63 18.99 4.09
N GLY A 329 13.42 18.90 3.57
CA GLY A 329 12.38 19.89 3.76
C GLY A 329 11.50 19.74 4.99
N HIS A 330 11.57 20.80 5.79
CA HIS A 330 10.58 21.48 6.65
C HIS A 330 9.22 20.83 6.89
N SER A 331 8.80 20.88 8.17
CA SER A 331 7.63 20.25 8.85
C SER A 331 6.59 19.64 7.91
N LYS A 332 6.08 18.45 8.22
CA LYS A 332 5.08 17.62 7.50
C LYS A 332 4.20 18.41 6.55
N TYR A 333 3.65 19.50 7.07
CA TYR A 333 2.87 20.49 6.37
C TYR A 333 3.49 20.94 5.03
N GLN A 334 4.76 21.29 4.92
CA GLN A 334 5.33 21.92 3.73
C GLN A 334 5.44 20.97 2.54
N ILE A 335 6.14 19.83 2.69
CA ILE A 335 6.24 18.83 1.61
C ILE A 335 4.88 18.25 1.27
N GLN A 336 4.00 18.07 2.27
CA GLN A 336 2.63 17.62 2.04
C GLN A 336 1.81 18.65 1.25
N ILE A 337 1.96 19.95 1.53
CA ILE A 337 1.31 21.04 0.76
C ILE A 337 1.80 21.01 -0.69
N VAL A 338 3.12 20.97 -0.91
CA VAL A 338 3.70 20.92 -2.26
C VAL A 338 3.19 19.70 -3.02
N ILE A 339 3.24 18.50 -2.42
CA ILE A 339 2.74 17.28 -3.06
C ILE A 339 1.25 17.40 -3.39
N LYS A 340 0.42 17.88 -2.45
CA LYS A 340 -1.03 18.02 -2.66
C LYS A 340 -1.37 18.98 -3.79
N GLU A 341 -0.83 20.19 -3.78
CA GLU A 341 -1.12 21.17 -4.83
C GLU A 341 -0.53 20.74 -6.18
N ALA A 342 0.71 20.23 -6.20
CA ALA A 342 1.35 19.74 -7.41
C ALA A 342 0.56 18.59 -8.05
N LEU A 343 -0.04 17.68 -7.25
CA LEU A 343 -0.92 16.63 -7.78
C LEU A 343 -2.13 17.20 -8.50
N LEU A 344 -2.77 18.25 -7.95
CA LEU A 344 -3.93 18.89 -8.56
C LEU A 344 -3.55 19.60 -9.87
N VAL A 345 -2.48 20.40 -9.83
CA VAL A 345 -2.02 21.16 -11.01
C VAL A 345 -1.54 20.22 -12.11
N ALA A 346 -0.77 19.19 -11.77
CA ALA A 346 -0.30 18.20 -12.74
C ALA A 346 -1.45 17.39 -13.35
N ALA A 347 -2.52 17.12 -12.59
CA ALA A 347 -3.72 16.46 -13.08
C ALA A 347 -4.55 17.36 -14.00
N TYR A 348 -4.66 18.66 -13.70
CA TYR A 348 -5.51 19.64 -14.41
C TYR A 348 -4.90 20.23 -15.70
N GLN A 349 -3.75 19.72 -16.14
CA GLN A 349 -3.15 20.08 -17.43
C GLN A 349 -4.04 19.65 -18.61
N LYS A 350 -3.87 20.21 -19.82
CA LYS A 350 -4.60 19.73 -21.02
C LYS A 350 -4.39 18.23 -21.26
N ARG A 351 -3.18 17.75 -20.99
CA ARG A 351 -2.86 16.33 -20.86
C ARG A 351 -2.22 16.14 -19.49
N PRO A 352 -2.79 15.30 -18.59
CA PRO A 352 -2.22 15.11 -17.26
C PRO A 352 -0.75 14.71 -17.31
N ASP A 353 0.10 15.33 -16.47
CA ASP A 353 1.51 14.97 -16.35
C ASP A 353 1.66 13.70 -15.53
N LYS A 354 1.32 12.56 -16.14
CA LYS A 354 1.33 11.23 -15.48
C LYS A 354 2.70 10.86 -14.90
N ILE A 355 3.79 11.35 -15.47
CA ILE A 355 5.15 11.06 -14.97
C ILE A 355 5.34 11.75 -13.63
N PHE A 356 5.05 13.06 -13.56
CA PHE A 356 5.21 13.81 -12.32
C PHE A 356 4.20 13.37 -11.26
N ILE A 357 2.94 13.14 -11.64
CA ILE A 357 1.90 12.57 -10.76
C ILE A 357 2.36 11.25 -10.12
N ASN A 358 2.95 10.33 -10.91
CA ASN A 358 3.51 9.08 -10.39
C ASN A 358 4.65 9.32 -9.38
N LYS A 359 5.55 10.27 -9.66
CA LYS A 359 6.63 10.62 -8.73
C LYS A 359 6.08 11.15 -7.40
N LEU A 360 5.17 12.12 -7.46
CA LEU A 360 4.54 12.74 -6.28
C LEU A 360 3.87 11.69 -5.40
N LYS A 361 3.05 10.82 -5.99
CA LYS A 361 2.35 9.78 -5.23
C LYS A 361 3.29 8.72 -4.68
N SER A 362 4.27 8.28 -5.46
CA SER A 362 5.31 7.35 -4.98
C SER A 362 6.03 7.89 -3.76
N THR A 363 6.42 9.17 -3.78
CA THR A 363 7.08 9.81 -2.65
C THR A 363 6.14 10.02 -1.47
N ALA A 364 4.88 10.39 -1.70
CA ALA A 364 3.89 10.50 -0.64
C ALA A 364 3.75 9.19 0.14
N ILE A 365 3.70 8.05 -0.57
CA ILE A 365 3.62 6.72 0.03
C ILE A 365 4.90 6.38 0.79
N LEU A 366 6.07 6.60 0.18
CA LEU A 366 7.38 6.35 0.81
C LEU A 366 7.54 7.11 2.13
N LEU A 367 7.08 8.37 2.18
CA LEU A 367 7.15 9.23 3.36
C LEU A 367 6.03 8.97 4.39
N GLY A 368 5.12 8.02 4.14
CA GLY A 368 3.96 7.75 5.00
C GLY A 368 2.92 8.87 5.03
N LEU A 369 2.85 9.68 3.97
CA LEU A 369 1.84 10.75 3.78
C LEU A 369 0.58 10.24 3.06
N ASP A 370 0.68 9.10 2.39
CA ASP A 370 -0.40 8.41 1.68
C ASP A 370 -0.23 6.88 1.83
N ASN A 371 -1.29 6.12 1.55
CA ASN A 371 -1.28 4.66 1.65
C ASN A 371 -1.00 4.01 0.27
N LEU A 372 -0.33 2.86 0.28
CA LEU A 372 -0.14 2.07 -0.93
C LEU A 372 -1.49 1.44 -1.34
N PRO A 373 -1.97 1.61 -2.59
CA PRO A 373 -3.23 0.99 -3.02
C PRO A 373 -3.08 -0.53 -3.17
N ALA A 374 -4.15 -1.31 -3.02
CA ALA A 374 -4.15 -2.78 -3.09
C ALA A 374 -3.86 -3.34 -4.51
N LYS A 375 -3.86 -2.48 -5.55
CA LYS A 375 -3.58 -2.85 -6.94
C LYS A 375 -2.07 -2.91 -7.20
N THR A 376 -1.34 -3.72 -6.43
CA THR A 376 0.13 -3.71 -6.39
C THR A 376 0.82 -4.71 -7.29
N GLU A 377 0.11 -5.72 -7.80
CA GLU A 377 0.72 -6.77 -8.62
C GLU A 377 -0.12 -7.02 -9.87
N VAL A 378 0.36 -6.51 -11.01
CA VAL A 378 -0.03 -7.06 -12.30
C VAL A 378 0.97 -8.16 -12.59
N GLU A 379 0.52 -9.42 -12.64
CA GLU A 379 1.37 -10.55 -12.98
C GLU A 379 2.15 -10.26 -14.28
N GLY A 380 3.49 -10.36 -14.20
CA GLY A 380 4.39 -10.11 -15.33
C GLY A 380 4.83 -8.65 -15.54
N LYS A 381 4.34 -7.67 -14.75
CA LYS A 381 4.86 -6.30 -14.75
C LYS A 381 5.46 -5.97 -13.38
N ASN A 382 6.78 -5.80 -13.29
CA ASN A 382 7.50 -5.34 -12.09
C ASN A 382 7.22 -3.87 -11.71
N LYS A 383 6.00 -3.37 -11.95
CA LYS A 383 5.62 -1.99 -11.66
C LYS A 383 4.30 -1.97 -10.91
N ILE A 384 4.38 -1.55 -9.66
CA ILE A 384 3.25 -1.23 -8.80
C ILE A 384 2.42 -0.11 -9.47
N GLU A 385 1.12 -0.32 -9.62
CA GLU A 385 0.20 0.72 -10.10
C GLU A 385 -0.18 1.61 -8.91
N LEU A 386 0.26 2.86 -8.94
CA LEU A 386 0.04 3.79 -7.83
C LEU A 386 -1.36 4.39 -7.81
N PHE A 387 -2.17 4.24 -8.87
CA PHE A 387 -3.44 4.94 -9.01
C PHE A 387 -4.61 3.98 -9.21
N ALA A 388 -5.75 4.33 -8.62
CA ALA A 388 -7.02 3.78 -9.06
C ALA A 388 -7.40 4.39 -10.43
N GLY A 389 -8.15 3.65 -11.26
CA GLY A 389 -8.39 4.02 -12.66
C GLY A 389 -8.96 5.43 -12.90
N ASN A 390 -9.71 5.98 -11.94
CA ASN A 390 -10.38 7.30 -12.04
C ASN A 390 -9.79 8.36 -11.10
N GLU A 391 -8.67 8.07 -10.43
CA GLU A 391 -8.12 8.96 -9.41
C GLU A 391 -7.61 10.29 -10.00
N ILE A 392 -7.08 10.27 -11.23
CA ILE A 392 -6.66 11.50 -11.92
C ILE A 392 -7.86 12.41 -12.18
N GLU A 393 -9.01 11.84 -12.53
CA GLU A 393 -10.24 12.62 -12.74
C GLU A 393 -10.80 13.16 -11.42
N ASP A 394 -10.65 12.43 -10.31
CA ASP A 394 -10.97 12.94 -8.97
C ASP A 394 -10.03 14.09 -8.55
N LEU A 395 -8.74 14.01 -8.88
CA LEU A 395 -7.79 15.12 -8.69
C LEU A 395 -8.18 16.34 -9.54
N ARG A 396 -8.62 16.14 -10.79
CA ARG A 396 -9.11 17.23 -11.65
C ARG A 396 -10.32 17.92 -11.03
N TYR A 397 -11.27 17.15 -10.52
CA TYR A 397 -12.41 17.73 -9.82
C TYR A 397 -11.97 18.47 -8.55
N LYS A 398 -11.05 17.91 -7.74
CA LYS A 398 -10.55 18.60 -6.55
C LYS A 398 -9.86 19.92 -6.87
N PHE A 399 -9.21 20.02 -8.03
CA PHE A 399 -8.66 21.27 -8.51
C PHE A 399 -9.75 22.34 -8.64
N THR A 400 -10.91 22.04 -9.25
CA THR A 400 -11.98 23.03 -9.44
C THR A 400 -12.62 23.50 -8.14
N GLN A 401 -12.54 22.69 -7.08
CA GLN A 401 -12.98 23.08 -5.74
C GLN A 401 -11.97 23.99 -5.02
N GLN A 402 -10.68 23.71 -5.19
CA GLN A 402 -9.62 24.46 -4.52
C GLN A 402 -9.25 25.75 -5.26
N PHE A 403 -9.27 25.73 -6.58
CA PHE A 403 -8.91 26.84 -7.47
C PHE A 403 -10.12 27.20 -8.33
N THR A 404 -11.04 27.99 -7.76
CA THR A 404 -12.22 28.49 -8.48
C THR A 404 -11.86 29.71 -9.33
N ASN A 405 -12.63 29.98 -10.39
CA ASN A 405 -12.47 31.20 -11.19
C ASN A 405 -12.67 32.47 -10.34
N GLU A 406 -13.57 32.43 -9.34
CA GLU A 406 -13.83 33.55 -8.42
C GLU A 406 -12.64 33.90 -7.52
N LEU A 407 -11.85 32.89 -7.15
CA LEU A 407 -10.65 33.06 -6.33
C LEU A 407 -9.39 33.21 -7.18
N ALA A 408 -9.45 33.18 -8.51
CA ALA A 408 -8.31 33.47 -9.39
C ALA A 408 -8.05 34.99 -9.46
N TYR A 409 -6.95 35.39 -10.12
CA TYR A 409 -6.74 36.82 -10.41
C TYR A 409 -7.76 37.35 -11.43
N PRO A 410 -8.02 38.68 -11.46
CA PRO A 410 -8.98 39.26 -12.39
C PRO A 410 -8.74 38.86 -13.85
N GLY A 411 -9.81 38.43 -14.54
CA GLY A 411 -9.77 38.03 -15.95
C GLY A 411 -9.23 36.62 -16.21
N VAL A 412 -8.81 35.88 -15.17
CA VAL A 412 -8.36 34.49 -15.32
C VAL A 412 -9.57 33.56 -15.39
N THR A 413 -9.54 32.66 -16.37
CA THR A 413 -10.50 31.57 -16.49
C THR A 413 -9.74 30.27 -16.68
N TYR A 414 -10.05 29.27 -15.85
CA TYR A 414 -9.45 27.95 -16.01
C TYR A 414 -10.11 27.18 -17.16
N PRO A 415 -9.37 26.29 -17.84
CA PRO A 415 -9.97 25.37 -18.80
C PRO A 415 -11.07 24.54 -18.15
N ASP A 416 -12.18 24.37 -18.84
CA ASP A 416 -13.27 23.47 -18.41
C ASP A 416 -13.05 22.08 -19.00
N TYR A 417 -13.13 21.06 -18.14
CA TYR A 417 -13.00 19.67 -18.53
C TYR A 417 -14.25 18.88 -18.09
N PRO A 418 -14.70 17.91 -18.89
CA PRO A 418 -15.89 17.14 -18.56
C PRO A 418 -15.72 16.42 -17.22
N PHE A 419 -16.78 16.40 -16.43
CA PHE A 419 -16.81 15.70 -15.16
C PHE A 419 -16.94 14.19 -15.39
N LEU A 420 -15.87 13.42 -15.13
CA LEU A 420 -15.82 11.97 -15.38
C LEU A 420 -15.93 11.10 -14.10
N VAL A 421 -16.07 11.73 -12.94
CA VAL A 421 -16.24 11.09 -11.63
C VAL A 421 -17.61 11.41 -11.04
N GLY A 422 -17.96 10.86 -9.87
CA GLY A 422 -19.28 11.05 -9.26
C GLY A 422 -20.32 9.97 -9.59
N MET A 423 -21.49 10.11 -8.96
CA MET A 423 -22.67 9.28 -9.22
C MET A 423 -23.40 9.74 -10.49
N ILE A 424 -23.98 8.79 -11.21
CA ILE A 424 -24.85 9.08 -12.35
C ILE A 424 -26.26 9.27 -11.80
N PHE A 425 -26.83 10.44 -12.01
CA PHE A 425 -28.23 10.74 -11.70
C PHE A 425 -29.02 10.85 -12.99
N GLU A 426 -30.24 10.34 -13.00
CA GLU A 426 -31.16 10.37 -14.13
C GLU A 426 -32.51 10.94 -13.67
N VAL A 427 -33.12 11.79 -14.50
CA VAL A 427 -34.41 12.44 -14.20
C VAL A 427 -35.58 11.56 -14.67
N GLU A 428 -35.46 10.92 -15.84
CA GLU A 428 -36.45 10.02 -16.43
C GLU A 428 -35.79 8.87 -17.19
N ASP A 429 -36.47 7.72 -17.25
CA ASP A 429 -36.02 6.55 -18.01
C ASP A 429 -36.41 6.70 -19.49
N THR A 430 -35.44 7.09 -20.32
CA THR A 430 -35.68 7.39 -21.75
C THR A 430 -35.43 6.20 -22.68
N LEU A 431 -35.18 4.99 -22.14
CA LEU A 431 -34.76 3.84 -22.94
C LEU A 431 -35.77 3.47 -24.04
N ILE A 432 -37.06 3.59 -23.75
CA ILE A 432 -38.17 3.24 -24.67
C ILE A 432 -38.01 3.98 -26.01
N ASN A 433 -37.51 5.21 -25.99
CA ASN A 433 -37.33 6.04 -27.19
C ASN A 433 -35.98 5.81 -27.90
N GLN A 434 -35.16 4.88 -27.42
CA GLN A 434 -33.76 4.72 -27.84
C GLN A 434 -33.35 3.27 -28.14
N LEU A 435 -34.30 2.32 -28.14
CA LEU A 435 -34.04 0.88 -28.36
C LEU A 435 -33.33 0.59 -29.69
N THR A 436 -33.65 1.34 -30.75
CA THR A 436 -33.05 1.15 -32.09
C THR A 436 -31.64 1.74 -32.24
N LYS A 437 -31.14 2.48 -31.22
CA LYS A 437 -29.83 3.14 -31.29
C LYS A 437 -28.69 2.14 -31.02
N LYS A 438 -27.59 2.27 -31.74
CA LYS A 438 -26.36 1.49 -31.46
C LYS A 438 -25.72 1.88 -30.12
N GLN A 439 -25.86 3.13 -29.71
CA GLN A 439 -25.28 3.69 -28.49
C GLN A 439 -26.22 4.77 -27.92
N ILE A 440 -26.29 4.84 -26.59
CA ILE A 440 -27.07 5.82 -25.83
C ILE A 440 -26.17 6.50 -24.80
N THR A 441 -26.54 7.71 -24.41
CA THR A 441 -25.88 8.44 -23.32
C THR A 441 -26.79 8.41 -22.11
N ILE A 442 -26.26 7.97 -20.96
CA ILE A 442 -26.95 7.92 -19.68
C ILE A 442 -26.40 9.02 -18.76
N GLY A 443 -27.25 9.54 -17.88
CA GLY A 443 -26.94 10.65 -16.96
C GLY A 443 -27.56 11.99 -17.36
N MET A 444 -27.83 12.83 -16.35
CA MET A 444 -28.41 14.15 -16.51
C MET A 444 -27.46 15.14 -17.21
N GLU A 445 -28.02 16.05 -18.00
CA GLU A 445 -27.28 17.17 -18.61
C GLU A 445 -26.65 18.08 -17.53
N GLY A 446 -25.40 18.48 -17.75
CA GLY A 446 -24.60 19.20 -16.73
C GLY A 446 -24.03 18.32 -15.61
N GLY A 447 -24.36 17.02 -15.58
CA GLY A 447 -23.80 16.03 -14.66
C GLY A 447 -22.85 15.03 -15.34
N LEU A 448 -22.47 13.98 -14.59
CA LEU A 448 -21.71 12.87 -15.15
C LEU A 448 -22.55 12.12 -16.19
N GLN A 449 -22.07 12.12 -17.45
CA GLN A 449 -22.67 11.37 -18.55
C GLN A 449 -21.76 10.25 -19.02
N ARG A 450 -22.35 9.16 -19.50
CA ARG A 450 -21.62 8.00 -20.04
C ARG A 450 -22.30 7.39 -21.21
N LYS A 451 -21.51 6.82 -22.12
CA LYS A 451 -22.06 6.06 -23.23
C LYS A 451 -22.14 4.57 -22.90
N THR A 452 -23.27 3.99 -23.29
CA THR A 452 -23.55 2.56 -23.15
C THR A 452 -24.42 2.08 -24.33
N THR A 453 -24.76 0.80 -24.38
CA THR A 453 -25.72 0.27 -25.37
C THR A 453 -27.10 0.14 -24.74
N PRO A 454 -28.20 0.19 -25.53
CA PRO A 454 -29.54 -0.08 -25.01
C PRO A 454 -29.64 -1.41 -24.27
N LEU A 455 -28.98 -2.46 -24.78
CA LEU A 455 -29.01 -3.79 -24.17
C LEU A 455 -28.34 -3.82 -22.79
N ILE A 456 -27.16 -3.21 -22.64
CA ILE A 456 -26.50 -3.10 -21.33
C ILE A 456 -27.40 -2.34 -20.35
N TYR A 457 -28.00 -1.24 -20.79
CA TYR A 457 -28.87 -0.43 -19.95
C TYR A 457 -30.17 -1.16 -19.55
N ALA A 458 -30.81 -1.87 -20.49
CA ALA A 458 -31.98 -2.71 -20.23
C ALA A 458 -31.67 -3.79 -19.18
N CYS A 459 -30.52 -4.47 -19.31
CA CYS A 459 -30.04 -5.42 -18.30
C CYS A 459 -29.81 -4.75 -16.94
N MET A 460 -29.18 -3.56 -16.92
CA MET A 460 -28.89 -2.82 -15.68
C MET A 460 -30.16 -2.35 -14.96
N LYS A 461 -31.23 -2.03 -15.69
CA LYS A 461 -32.52 -1.59 -15.13
C LYS A 461 -33.52 -2.74 -14.89
N ASN A 462 -33.10 -3.98 -15.12
CA ASN A 462 -33.93 -5.18 -15.04
C ASN A 462 -35.21 -5.14 -15.91
N LYS A 463 -35.11 -4.63 -17.15
CA LYS A 463 -36.23 -4.54 -18.10
C LYS A 463 -36.26 -5.75 -19.03
N VAL A 464 -36.97 -6.79 -18.62
CA VAL A 464 -36.95 -8.09 -19.32
C VAL A 464 -37.51 -7.99 -20.74
N GLU A 465 -38.62 -7.27 -20.92
CA GLU A 465 -39.30 -7.12 -22.21
C GLU A 465 -38.42 -6.39 -23.22
N ASP A 466 -37.77 -5.29 -22.79
CA ASP A 466 -36.83 -4.53 -23.62
C ASP A 466 -35.61 -5.39 -24.00
N VAL A 467 -35.11 -6.24 -23.09
CA VAL A 467 -34.02 -7.19 -23.39
C VAL A 467 -34.45 -8.19 -24.45
N VAL A 468 -35.66 -8.76 -24.36
CA VAL A 468 -36.19 -9.69 -25.37
C VAL A 468 -36.25 -9.00 -26.73
N GLN A 469 -36.88 -7.83 -26.80
CA GLN A 469 -37.00 -7.07 -28.04
C GLN A 469 -35.62 -6.78 -28.67
N LEU A 470 -34.67 -6.29 -27.88
CA LEU A 470 -33.33 -5.97 -28.38
C LEU A 470 -32.58 -7.21 -28.89
N LEU A 471 -32.73 -8.36 -28.22
CA LEU A 471 -32.11 -9.60 -28.68
C LEU A 471 -32.75 -10.14 -29.96
N ASP A 472 -34.07 -9.98 -30.13
CA ASP A 472 -34.79 -10.34 -31.34
C ASP A 472 -34.42 -9.44 -32.52
N GLU A 473 -34.17 -8.16 -32.27
CA GLU A 473 -33.62 -7.20 -33.24
C GLU A 473 -32.12 -7.42 -33.54
N GLY A 474 -31.48 -8.42 -32.92
CA GLY A 474 -30.11 -8.81 -33.20
C GLY A 474 -29.04 -8.01 -32.44
N ALA A 475 -29.39 -7.39 -31.31
CA ALA A 475 -28.42 -6.73 -30.44
C ALA A 475 -27.34 -7.72 -29.99
N SER A 476 -26.07 -7.31 -30.13
CA SER A 476 -24.93 -8.15 -29.74
C SER A 476 -24.79 -8.21 -28.21
N VAL A 477 -24.61 -9.42 -27.67
CA VAL A 477 -24.24 -9.63 -26.25
C VAL A 477 -22.76 -9.37 -25.98
N ASN A 478 -21.95 -9.26 -27.04
CA ASN A 478 -20.49 -9.07 -26.97
C ASN A 478 -20.12 -7.60 -27.10
N VAL A 479 -20.68 -6.76 -26.23
CA VAL A 479 -20.48 -5.31 -26.20
C VAL A 479 -20.06 -4.85 -24.81
N LEU A 480 -19.27 -3.77 -24.76
CA LEU A 480 -18.82 -3.13 -23.53
C LEU A 480 -19.27 -1.67 -23.49
N SER A 481 -19.68 -1.20 -22.31
CA SER A 481 -19.87 0.23 -22.05
C SER A 481 -18.52 0.96 -21.96
N GLU A 482 -18.53 2.29 -21.85
CA GLU A 482 -17.31 3.09 -21.58
C GLU A 482 -16.60 2.70 -20.28
N VAL A 483 -17.27 1.98 -19.37
CA VAL A 483 -16.69 1.48 -18.12
C VAL A 483 -16.61 -0.03 -18.03
N ASN A 484 -16.66 -0.70 -19.18
CA ASN A 484 -16.57 -2.16 -19.35
C ASN A 484 -17.73 -2.94 -18.71
N ASP A 485 -18.92 -2.34 -18.60
CA ASP A 485 -20.12 -3.12 -18.31
C ASP A 485 -20.48 -3.97 -19.54
N SER A 486 -20.90 -5.20 -19.34
CA SER A 486 -21.42 -6.07 -20.39
C SER A 486 -22.85 -6.50 -20.08
N PRO A 487 -23.65 -6.91 -21.08
CA PRO A 487 -24.98 -7.47 -20.82
C PRO A 487 -24.94 -8.66 -19.85
N LEU A 488 -23.92 -9.53 -20.00
CA LEU A 488 -23.69 -10.66 -19.12
C LEU A 488 -23.44 -10.21 -17.67
N LEU A 489 -22.51 -9.27 -17.46
CA LEU A 489 -22.20 -8.76 -16.13
C LEU A 489 -23.40 -8.08 -15.47
N MET A 490 -24.14 -7.25 -16.21
CA MET A 490 -25.31 -6.54 -15.69
C MET A 490 -26.44 -7.53 -15.32
N SER A 491 -26.64 -8.59 -16.11
CA SER A 491 -27.61 -9.64 -15.77
C SER A 491 -27.24 -10.39 -14.47
N LEU A 492 -25.95 -10.61 -14.21
CA LEU A 492 -25.49 -11.22 -12.97
C LEU A 492 -25.63 -10.28 -11.76
N ALA A 493 -25.38 -8.98 -11.96
CA ALA A 493 -25.53 -7.98 -10.90
C ALA A 493 -26.97 -7.85 -10.40
N GLN A 494 -27.97 -8.10 -11.27
CA GLN A 494 -29.39 -8.16 -10.88
C GLN A 494 -29.76 -9.37 -10.02
N MET A 495 -28.83 -10.31 -9.81
CA MET A 495 -29.01 -11.46 -8.91
C MET A 495 -28.08 -11.40 -7.69
N ASP A 496 -27.33 -10.32 -7.52
CA ASP A 496 -26.39 -10.13 -6.41
C ASP A 496 -27.16 -9.97 -5.10
N PHE A 497 -27.03 -10.93 -4.16
CA PHE A 497 -27.72 -10.86 -2.87
C PHE A 497 -27.05 -9.88 -1.89
N THR A 498 -25.85 -9.40 -2.20
CA THR A 498 -25.10 -8.42 -1.40
C THR A 498 -25.42 -6.98 -1.79
N ASP A 499 -25.98 -6.73 -2.98
CA ASP A 499 -26.42 -5.41 -3.42
C ASP A 499 -27.91 -5.19 -3.09
N PRO A 500 -28.27 -4.22 -2.24
CA PRO A 500 -29.67 -3.96 -1.89
C PRO A 500 -30.52 -3.45 -3.07
N THR A 501 -29.89 -2.94 -4.14
CA THR A 501 -30.57 -2.41 -5.32
C THR A 501 -30.89 -3.48 -6.37
N SER A 502 -30.34 -4.68 -6.21
CA SER A 502 -30.57 -5.85 -7.06
C SER A 502 -32.05 -6.30 -7.03
N SER A 503 -32.58 -6.70 -8.19
CA SER A 503 -33.95 -7.22 -8.34
C SER A 503 -34.12 -8.67 -7.89
N MET A 504 -33.03 -9.43 -7.78
CA MET A 504 -32.99 -10.88 -7.59
C MET A 504 -33.62 -11.70 -8.73
N ASP A 505 -33.78 -11.12 -9.92
CA ASP A 505 -34.41 -11.74 -11.09
C ASP A 505 -33.38 -12.41 -12.00
N ASP A 506 -33.59 -13.68 -12.34
CA ASP A 506 -32.69 -14.48 -13.17
C ASP A 506 -33.09 -14.55 -14.65
N ARG A 507 -34.29 -14.06 -15.03
CA ARG A 507 -34.81 -14.16 -16.40
C ARG A 507 -33.88 -13.54 -17.44
N ILE A 508 -33.29 -12.37 -17.14
CA ILE A 508 -32.34 -11.72 -18.04
C ILE A 508 -31.09 -12.57 -18.21
N PHE A 509 -30.58 -13.17 -17.14
CA PHE A 509 -29.44 -14.07 -17.22
C PHE A 509 -29.76 -15.31 -18.05
N GLU A 510 -30.95 -15.90 -17.91
CA GLU A 510 -31.38 -17.03 -18.74
C GLU A 510 -31.42 -16.70 -20.24
N LEU A 511 -31.81 -15.48 -20.60
CA LEU A 511 -31.81 -15.01 -21.99
C LEU A 511 -30.38 -14.79 -22.51
N ILE A 512 -29.57 -14.05 -21.75
CA ILE A 512 -28.21 -13.67 -22.16
C ILE A 512 -27.25 -14.88 -22.18
N SER A 513 -27.40 -15.82 -21.24
CA SER A 513 -26.54 -17.00 -21.10
C SER A 513 -26.69 -18.05 -22.21
N LYS A 514 -27.73 -17.95 -23.04
CA LYS A 514 -27.95 -18.80 -24.23
C LYS A 514 -27.11 -18.38 -25.43
N LYS A 515 -26.63 -17.12 -25.46
CA LYS A 515 -25.81 -16.59 -26.55
C LYS A 515 -24.33 -16.89 -26.31
N SER A 516 -23.52 -16.87 -27.37
CA SER A 516 -22.07 -17.09 -27.28
C SER A 516 -21.35 -15.84 -26.79
N HIS A 517 -20.49 -15.99 -25.78
CA HIS A 517 -19.73 -14.89 -25.17
C HIS A 517 -18.24 -14.99 -25.50
N SER A 518 -17.65 -13.87 -25.91
CA SER A 518 -16.24 -13.80 -26.29
C SER A 518 -15.31 -13.78 -25.08
N GLU A 519 -14.05 -14.15 -25.28
CA GLU A 519 -13.00 -14.09 -24.25
C GLU A 519 -12.85 -12.69 -23.63
N GLN A 520 -13.03 -11.65 -24.45
CA GLN A 520 -12.95 -10.27 -23.99
C GLN A 520 -14.04 -9.96 -22.95
N ILE A 521 -15.23 -10.54 -23.08
CA ILE A 521 -16.40 -10.19 -22.26
C ILE A 521 -16.40 -10.93 -20.92
N ILE A 522 -16.06 -12.22 -20.94
CA ILE A 522 -16.05 -13.08 -19.75
C ILE A 522 -15.03 -12.64 -18.69
N ASN A 523 -13.94 -11.99 -19.12
CA ASN A 523 -12.85 -11.50 -18.27
C ASN A 523 -12.81 -9.95 -18.22
N ALA A 524 -13.81 -9.26 -18.77
CA ALA A 524 -13.87 -7.81 -18.72
C ALA A 524 -14.07 -7.33 -17.28
N VAL A 525 -13.15 -6.49 -16.81
CA VAL A 525 -13.20 -5.89 -15.48
C VAL A 525 -13.72 -4.46 -15.59
N THR A 526 -14.77 -4.16 -14.85
CA THR A 526 -15.34 -2.81 -14.77
C THR A 526 -14.37 -1.84 -14.11
N ILE A 527 -14.34 -0.60 -14.60
CA ILE A 527 -13.34 0.39 -14.14
C ILE A 527 -13.57 0.81 -12.67
N ARG A 528 -14.83 0.83 -12.21
CA ARG A 528 -15.22 1.37 -10.90
C ARG A 528 -15.26 0.32 -9.78
N LYS A 529 -16.22 -0.61 -9.84
CA LYS A 529 -16.39 -1.66 -8.83
C LYS A 529 -15.37 -2.80 -8.97
N ILE A 530 -14.60 -2.80 -10.06
CA ILE A 530 -13.67 -3.89 -10.42
C ILE A 530 -14.38 -5.24 -10.39
N ASN A 531 -15.60 -5.24 -10.92
CA ASN A 531 -16.43 -6.43 -11.03
C ASN A 531 -16.31 -7.04 -12.42
N PHE A 532 -16.47 -8.36 -12.50
CA PHE A 532 -16.41 -9.15 -13.73
C PHE A 532 -17.33 -10.39 -13.60
N PRO A 533 -17.70 -11.05 -14.71
CA PRO A 533 -18.76 -12.06 -14.72
C PRO A 533 -18.60 -13.18 -13.68
N LEU A 534 -17.43 -13.82 -13.58
CA LEU A 534 -17.25 -14.89 -12.60
C LEU A 534 -17.33 -14.39 -11.14
N PHE A 535 -16.86 -13.17 -10.85
CA PHE A 535 -16.98 -12.57 -9.52
C PHE A 535 -18.44 -12.29 -9.16
N ALA A 536 -19.19 -11.66 -10.08
CA ALA A 536 -20.62 -11.41 -9.90
C ALA A 536 -21.44 -12.72 -9.79
N ALA A 537 -21.05 -13.77 -10.51
CA ALA A 537 -21.68 -15.08 -10.41
C ALA A 537 -21.57 -15.68 -9.00
N VAL A 538 -20.45 -15.49 -8.31
CA VAL A 538 -20.30 -15.91 -6.90
C VAL A 538 -21.26 -15.15 -6.00
N ALA A 539 -21.44 -13.84 -6.23
CA ALA A 539 -22.34 -12.97 -5.48
C ALA A 539 -23.84 -13.33 -5.65
N THR A 540 -24.19 -14.18 -6.61
CA THR A 540 -25.55 -14.74 -6.72
C THR A 540 -25.85 -15.83 -5.69
N GLY A 541 -24.80 -16.43 -5.11
CA GLY A 541 -24.95 -17.55 -4.17
C GLY A 541 -25.50 -18.83 -4.80
N ASN A 542 -25.59 -18.89 -6.13
CA ASN A 542 -26.13 -20.02 -6.87
C ASN A 542 -25.02 -20.86 -7.55
N PRO A 543 -24.76 -22.09 -7.08
CA PRO A 543 -23.76 -22.99 -7.66
C PRO A 543 -23.97 -23.30 -9.14
N ASN A 544 -25.23 -23.33 -9.61
CA ASN A 544 -25.54 -23.64 -11.00
C ASN A 544 -25.16 -22.48 -11.93
N ILE A 545 -25.31 -21.24 -11.48
CA ILE A 545 -24.89 -20.05 -12.24
C ILE A 545 -23.36 -20.04 -12.37
N VAL A 546 -22.63 -20.31 -11.29
CA VAL A 546 -21.16 -20.39 -11.32
C VAL A 546 -20.69 -21.50 -12.28
N LYS A 547 -21.28 -22.70 -12.21
CA LYS A 547 -20.98 -23.77 -13.18
C LYS A 547 -21.28 -23.35 -14.61
N LYS A 548 -22.43 -22.70 -14.83
CA LYS A 548 -22.83 -22.24 -16.16
C LYS A 548 -21.81 -21.26 -16.70
N ILE A 549 -21.42 -20.23 -15.94
CA ILE A 549 -20.37 -19.28 -16.33
C ILE A 549 -19.07 -19.99 -16.68
N LEU A 550 -18.55 -20.85 -15.80
CA LEU A 550 -17.31 -21.60 -16.04
C LEU A 550 -17.38 -22.48 -17.30
N SER A 551 -18.56 -22.99 -17.65
CA SER A 551 -18.77 -23.78 -18.88
C SER A 551 -18.96 -22.97 -20.16
N MET A 552 -19.16 -21.64 -20.07
CA MET A 552 -19.41 -20.81 -21.25
C MET A 552 -18.17 -20.65 -22.12
N ASN A 553 -16.98 -20.63 -21.51
CA ASN A 553 -15.73 -20.38 -22.21
C ASN A 553 -14.56 -20.94 -21.38
N ASP A 554 -13.65 -21.67 -22.04
CA ASP A 554 -12.50 -22.34 -21.42
C ASP A 554 -11.39 -21.38 -21.00
N LYS A 555 -11.40 -20.13 -21.50
CA LYS A 555 -10.40 -19.10 -21.18
C LYS A 555 -10.78 -18.19 -20.01
N ILE A 556 -11.73 -18.59 -19.17
CA ILE A 556 -12.06 -17.83 -17.96
C ILE A 556 -10.84 -17.81 -17.03
N ASN A 557 -10.44 -16.61 -16.62
CA ASN A 557 -9.41 -16.47 -15.60
C ASN A 557 -10.06 -16.63 -14.21
N ILE A 558 -9.94 -17.82 -13.64
CA ILE A 558 -10.54 -18.17 -12.34
C ILE A 558 -9.94 -17.39 -11.16
N ASP A 559 -8.69 -16.93 -11.30
CA ASP A 559 -7.94 -16.19 -10.28
C ASP A 559 -7.88 -14.68 -10.58
N LEU A 560 -8.71 -14.19 -11.51
CA LEU A 560 -8.86 -12.77 -11.75
C LEU A 560 -9.30 -12.08 -10.45
N ARG A 561 -8.63 -10.98 -10.07
CA ARG A 561 -8.96 -10.25 -8.85
C ARG A 561 -10.02 -9.19 -9.13
N GLY A 562 -10.99 -9.07 -8.24
CA GLY A 562 -12.11 -8.14 -8.37
C GLY A 562 -12.68 -7.69 -7.04
N GLY A 563 -13.73 -6.89 -7.10
CA GLY A 563 -14.31 -6.23 -5.95
C GLY A 563 -13.47 -5.08 -5.41
N LEU A 564 -14.00 -4.39 -4.40
CA LEU A 564 -13.33 -3.25 -3.78
C LEU A 564 -12.02 -3.67 -3.09
N ASP A 565 -12.01 -4.85 -2.45
CA ASP A 565 -10.82 -5.39 -1.77
C ASP A 565 -9.80 -6.05 -2.71
N TRP A 566 -10.04 -6.08 -4.03
CA TRP A 566 -9.14 -6.69 -5.03
C TRP A 566 -8.79 -8.16 -4.72
N ILE A 567 -9.82 -8.98 -4.59
CA ILE A 567 -9.73 -10.38 -4.16
C ILE A 567 -10.16 -11.36 -5.24
N THR A 568 -9.69 -12.61 -5.17
CA THR A 568 -10.13 -13.68 -6.08
C THR A 568 -11.55 -14.17 -5.74
N PRO A 569 -12.29 -14.76 -6.71
CA PRO A 569 -13.60 -15.37 -6.47
C PRO A 569 -13.60 -16.41 -5.34
N LEU A 570 -12.51 -17.19 -5.21
CA LEU A 570 -12.36 -18.18 -4.14
C LEU A 570 -12.23 -17.51 -2.77
N TYR A 571 -11.42 -16.46 -2.66
CA TYR A 571 -11.31 -15.71 -1.41
C TYR A 571 -12.64 -15.06 -1.03
N TYR A 572 -13.32 -14.46 -2.02
CA TYR A 572 -14.61 -13.81 -1.83
C TYR A 572 -15.68 -14.75 -1.28
N VAL A 573 -15.84 -15.95 -1.86
CA VAL A 573 -16.85 -16.91 -1.37
C VAL A 573 -16.57 -17.40 0.06
N LEU A 574 -15.30 -17.52 0.46
CA LEU A 574 -14.94 -17.86 1.84
C LEU A 574 -15.31 -16.73 2.82
N GLY A 575 -15.11 -15.48 2.41
CA GLY A 575 -15.59 -14.31 3.17
C GLY A 575 -17.11 -14.32 3.33
N LEU A 576 -17.86 -14.61 2.26
CA LEU A 576 -19.32 -14.74 2.30
C LEU A 576 -19.78 -15.89 3.22
N ILE A 577 -19.07 -17.02 3.24
CA ILE A 577 -19.34 -18.12 4.18
C ILE A 577 -19.22 -17.63 5.63
N ASN A 578 -18.16 -16.88 5.94
CA ASN A 578 -17.96 -16.30 7.27
C ASN A 578 -19.10 -15.36 7.65
N GLN A 579 -19.48 -14.44 6.76
CA GLN A 579 -20.60 -13.53 6.96
C GLN A 579 -21.93 -14.26 7.22
N VAL A 580 -22.19 -15.34 6.49
CA VAL A 580 -23.39 -16.19 6.69
C VAL A 580 -23.33 -17.00 8.00
N LYS A 581 -22.14 -17.36 8.50
CA LYS A 581 -21.97 -18.01 9.81
C LYS A 581 -22.15 -17.03 10.97
N ASN A 582 -21.69 -15.79 10.78
CA ASN A 582 -21.63 -14.75 11.80
C ASN A 582 -22.65 -13.61 11.59
N ARG A 583 -23.86 -13.94 11.11
CA ARG A 583 -24.90 -12.94 10.73
C ARG A 583 -25.30 -12.00 11.85
N HIS A 584 -25.13 -12.43 13.10
CA HIS A 584 -25.47 -11.67 14.30
C HIS A 584 -24.34 -10.75 14.79
N ALA A 585 -23.15 -10.77 14.16
CA ALA A 585 -22.04 -9.88 14.50
C ALA A 585 -22.34 -8.39 14.20
N GLY A 586 -23.46 -8.10 13.53
CA GLY A 586 -24.08 -6.76 13.44
C GLY A 586 -23.38 -5.78 12.49
N VAL A 587 -23.95 -4.56 12.43
CA VAL A 587 -23.45 -3.39 11.69
C VAL A 587 -22.01 -3.02 12.09
N GLU A 588 -21.64 -3.26 13.34
CA GLU A 588 -20.32 -2.94 13.88
C GLU A 588 -19.21 -3.80 13.25
N TYR A 589 -19.49 -5.06 12.92
CA TYR A 589 -18.59 -5.90 12.15
C TYR A 589 -18.40 -5.34 10.73
N PHE A 590 -19.46 -4.93 10.05
CA PHE A 590 -19.38 -4.34 8.71
C PHE A 590 -18.53 -3.06 8.67
N ASN A 591 -18.72 -2.15 9.64
CA ASN A 591 -17.98 -0.88 9.70
C ASN A 591 -16.49 -1.06 10.05
N ARG A 592 -16.14 -2.09 10.84
CA ARG A 592 -14.74 -2.41 11.16
C ARG A 592 -13.93 -2.99 9.98
N HIS A 593 -14.60 -3.41 8.91
CA HIS A 593 -13.94 -4.06 7.76
C HIS A 593 -13.89 -3.19 6.50
N ILE A 594 -14.32 -1.92 6.56
CA ILE A 594 -14.07 -0.98 5.44
C ILE A 594 -12.57 -0.70 5.42
N THR A 595 -11.89 -1.29 4.44
CA THR A 595 -10.44 -1.11 4.25
C THR A 595 -10.16 0.30 3.71
N GLU A 596 -8.95 0.82 3.94
CA GLU A 596 -8.52 2.08 3.32
C GLU A 596 -8.55 2.00 1.78
N GLU A 597 -8.39 0.80 1.22
CA GLU A 597 -8.56 0.56 -0.22
C GLU A 597 -10.01 0.77 -0.67
N ASN A 598 -10.98 0.27 0.09
CA ASN A 598 -12.39 0.48 -0.20
C ASN A 598 -12.71 1.98 -0.24
N ILE A 599 -12.13 2.75 0.69
CA ILE A 599 -12.27 4.21 0.73
C ILE A 599 -11.65 4.84 -0.52
N HIS A 600 -10.41 4.48 -0.84
CA HIS A 600 -9.68 5.04 -1.97
C HIS A 600 -10.42 4.82 -3.30
N ARG A 601 -11.00 3.64 -3.50
CA ARG A 601 -11.76 3.29 -4.72
C ARG A 601 -13.13 3.92 -4.80
N LEU A 602 -13.82 4.05 -3.67
CA LEU A 602 -15.15 4.62 -3.62
C LEU A 602 -15.14 6.15 -3.60
N GLN A 603 -14.08 6.78 -3.09
CA GLN A 603 -14.00 8.24 -2.96
C GLN A 603 -14.32 9.01 -4.26
N PRO A 604 -13.84 8.60 -5.46
CA PRO A 604 -14.24 9.21 -6.73
C PRO A 604 -15.74 9.11 -7.04
N MET A 605 -16.47 8.11 -6.53
CA MET A 605 -17.92 8.00 -6.73
C MET A 605 -18.69 9.06 -5.96
N TYR A 606 -18.16 9.50 -4.83
CA TYR A 606 -18.77 10.55 -4.00
C TYR A 606 -18.25 11.94 -4.40
N ALA A 607 -17.72 12.10 -5.62
CA ALA A 607 -17.42 13.41 -6.15
C ALA A 607 -18.69 14.27 -6.25
N GLY A 608 -18.63 15.50 -5.70
CA GLY A 608 -19.79 16.37 -5.49
C GLY A 608 -20.29 16.44 -4.04
N PHE A 609 -19.94 15.49 -3.17
CA PHE A 609 -20.30 15.53 -1.75
C PHE A 609 -19.15 16.13 -0.91
N GLU A 610 -19.48 16.95 0.08
CA GLU A 610 -18.49 17.59 0.98
C GLU A 610 -17.83 16.57 1.93
N ASN A 611 -18.61 15.64 2.50
CA ASN A 611 -18.16 14.70 3.53
C ASN A 611 -17.79 13.31 2.99
N ARG A 612 -17.07 13.21 1.86
CA ARG A 612 -16.87 11.94 1.14
C ARG A 612 -16.27 10.81 1.98
N LYS A 613 -15.21 11.10 2.74
CA LYS A 613 -14.51 10.10 3.56
C LYS A 613 -15.41 9.62 4.70
N GLU A 614 -16.11 10.55 5.32
CA GLU A 614 -17.08 10.28 6.39
C GLU A 614 -18.28 9.47 5.86
N ILE A 615 -18.78 9.79 4.66
CA ILE A 615 -19.83 9.02 3.98
C ILE A 615 -19.38 7.59 3.70
N VAL A 616 -18.15 7.40 3.18
CA VAL A 616 -17.65 6.04 2.90
C VAL A 616 -17.35 5.26 4.17
N ARG A 617 -16.74 5.90 5.18
CA ARG A 617 -16.44 5.26 6.47
C ARG A 617 -17.64 5.12 7.39
N GLN A 618 -18.74 5.80 7.06
CA GLN A 618 -19.90 5.97 7.95
C GLN A 618 -19.52 6.58 9.31
N GLU A 619 -18.42 7.33 9.33
CA GLU A 619 -17.98 8.11 10.49
C GLU A 619 -18.88 9.35 10.58
N SER A 620 -19.42 9.65 11.75
CA SER A 620 -20.27 10.83 12.01
C SER A 620 -21.69 10.82 11.42
N LEU A 621 -22.28 9.63 11.16
CA LEU A 621 -23.72 9.55 10.85
C LEU A 621 -24.57 10.08 12.01
N SER A 622 -25.55 10.92 11.70
CA SER A 622 -26.56 11.37 12.67
C SER A 622 -27.35 10.17 13.23
N SER A 623 -28.03 10.37 14.37
CA SER A 623 -28.90 9.33 14.95
C SER A 623 -29.96 8.80 13.96
N ARG A 624 -30.44 9.67 13.06
CA ARG A 624 -31.39 9.31 12.00
C ARG A 624 -30.72 8.46 10.91
N GLU A 625 -29.56 8.87 10.42
CA GLU A 625 -28.83 8.13 9.38
C GLU A 625 -28.38 6.76 9.88
N ASN A 626 -27.95 6.64 11.13
CA ASN A 626 -27.63 5.35 11.76
C ASN A 626 -28.85 4.42 11.81
N LYS A 627 -30.04 4.94 12.11
CA LYS A 627 -31.28 4.14 12.08
C LYS A 627 -31.60 3.66 10.67
N ILE A 628 -31.48 4.54 9.67
CA ILE A 628 -31.71 4.18 8.26
C ILE A 628 -30.69 3.12 7.82
N PHE A 629 -29.41 3.31 8.14
CA PHE A 629 -28.37 2.34 7.80
C PHE A 629 -28.65 0.98 8.43
N LYS A 630 -29.05 0.93 9.70
CA LYS A 630 -29.42 -0.32 10.37
C LYS A 630 -30.58 -1.03 9.66
N ILE A 631 -31.62 -0.29 9.27
CA ILE A 631 -32.76 -0.85 8.52
C ILE A 631 -32.29 -1.40 7.16
N VAL A 632 -31.49 -0.63 6.41
CA VAL A 632 -30.94 -1.07 5.12
C VAL A 632 -30.08 -2.31 5.30
N TYR A 633 -29.25 -2.35 6.34
CA TYR A 633 -28.42 -3.51 6.67
C TYR A 633 -29.28 -4.75 7.02
N GLU A 634 -30.34 -4.59 7.82
CA GLU A 634 -31.27 -5.69 8.14
C GLU A 634 -31.95 -6.23 6.88
N ILE A 635 -32.46 -5.36 6.01
CA ILE A 635 -33.05 -5.73 4.70
C ILE A 635 -32.03 -6.46 3.83
N MET A 636 -30.79 -5.96 3.78
CA MET A 636 -29.70 -6.62 3.05
C MET A 636 -29.43 -8.01 3.62
N MET A 637 -29.33 -8.15 4.94
CA MET A 637 -29.05 -9.42 5.61
C MET A 637 -30.17 -10.45 5.51
N GLU A 638 -31.43 -10.04 5.30
CA GLU A 638 -32.53 -10.96 5.00
C GLU A 638 -32.33 -11.68 3.67
N ARG A 639 -31.69 -11.02 2.68
CA ARG A 639 -31.39 -11.61 1.37
C ARG A 639 -30.27 -12.65 1.40
N TYR A 640 -29.37 -12.57 2.38
CA TYR A 640 -28.23 -13.50 2.47
C TYR A 640 -28.70 -14.96 2.62
N PRO A 641 -28.03 -15.95 2.02
CA PRO A 641 -28.42 -17.35 2.13
C PRO A 641 -28.45 -17.84 3.59
N LYS A 642 -29.57 -18.35 4.11
CA LYS A 642 -29.73 -18.81 5.52
C LYS A 642 -28.67 -19.81 5.99
N ASN A 643 -28.13 -20.61 5.06
CA ASN A 643 -27.13 -21.64 5.33
C ASN A 643 -25.98 -21.50 4.32
N PRO A 644 -24.71 -21.64 4.76
CA PRO A 644 -23.55 -21.52 3.89
C PRO A 644 -23.36 -22.70 2.90
N SER A 645 -24.23 -23.71 2.89
CA SER A 645 -24.07 -24.93 2.06
C SER A 645 -23.93 -24.66 0.57
N LYS A 646 -24.73 -23.74 0.00
CA LYS A 646 -24.60 -23.33 -1.40
C LYS A 646 -23.27 -22.62 -1.66
N LEU A 647 -22.84 -21.73 -0.76
CA LEU A 647 -21.55 -21.03 -0.86
C LEU A 647 -20.37 -22.02 -0.75
N ARG A 648 -20.44 -23.00 0.14
CA ARG A 648 -19.46 -24.11 0.21
C ARG A 648 -19.41 -24.90 -1.10
N GLN A 649 -20.56 -25.13 -1.74
CA GLN A 649 -20.60 -25.79 -3.04
C GLN A 649 -19.93 -24.93 -4.13
N ILE A 650 -20.15 -23.60 -4.12
CA ILE A 650 -19.44 -22.67 -5.00
C ILE A 650 -17.92 -22.76 -4.77
N ALA A 651 -17.46 -22.71 -3.52
CA ALA A 651 -16.04 -22.87 -3.19
C ALA A 651 -15.46 -24.18 -3.74
N ARG A 652 -16.16 -25.31 -3.57
CA ARG A 652 -15.74 -26.61 -4.15
C ARG A 652 -15.67 -26.59 -5.67
N ILE A 653 -16.61 -25.91 -6.33
CA ILE A 653 -16.59 -25.77 -7.80
C ILE A 653 -15.35 -24.99 -8.22
N LEU A 654 -15.05 -23.86 -7.58
CA LEU A 654 -13.90 -23.04 -7.91
C LEU A 654 -12.58 -23.80 -7.69
N ILE A 655 -12.41 -24.47 -6.56
CA ILE A 655 -11.20 -25.27 -6.25
C ILE A 655 -11.00 -26.37 -7.30
N LYS A 656 -12.05 -27.13 -7.64
CA LYS A 656 -11.98 -28.20 -8.65
C LYS A 656 -11.73 -27.70 -10.07
N ASN A 657 -11.99 -26.42 -10.34
CA ASN A 657 -11.67 -25.77 -11.62
C ASN A 657 -10.31 -25.05 -11.59
N GLY A 658 -9.47 -25.32 -10.57
CA GLY A 658 -8.09 -24.85 -10.54
C GLY A 658 -7.86 -23.49 -9.88
N ALA A 659 -8.81 -22.97 -9.10
CA ALA A 659 -8.58 -21.74 -8.34
C ALA A 659 -7.37 -21.86 -7.40
N ASN A 660 -6.49 -20.87 -7.40
CA ASN A 660 -5.27 -20.88 -6.62
C ASN A 660 -5.53 -20.62 -5.12
N VAL A 661 -5.48 -21.70 -4.34
CA VAL A 661 -5.73 -21.70 -2.90
C VAL A 661 -4.66 -20.95 -2.08
N ASN A 662 -3.48 -20.68 -2.67
CA ASN A 662 -2.35 -20.01 -2.04
C ASN A 662 -2.17 -18.56 -2.52
N LYS A 663 -3.10 -18.02 -3.33
CA LYS A 663 -3.03 -16.65 -3.82
C LYS A 663 -3.15 -15.67 -2.65
N ALA A 664 -2.12 -14.88 -2.39
CA ALA A 664 -2.13 -13.91 -1.29
C ALA A 664 -2.98 -12.68 -1.65
N HIS A 665 -3.59 -12.07 -0.64
CA HIS A 665 -4.39 -10.85 -0.73
C HIS A 665 -4.00 -9.92 0.42
N SER A 666 -3.68 -8.67 0.11
CA SER A 666 -3.32 -7.66 1.12
C SER A 666 -4.59 -6.96 1.60
N ILE A 667 -5.05 -7.31 2.81
CA ILE A 667 -6.26 -6.73 3.43
C ILE A 667 -5.84 -6.16 4.78
N ASN A 668 -6.03 -4.85 4.98
CA ASN A 668 -5.63 -4.14 6.21
C ASN A 668 -4.17 -4.39 6.62
N GLY A 669 -3.27 -4.47 5.64
CA GLY A 669 -1.84 -4.75 5.86
C GLY A 669 -1.51 -6.22 6.12
N MET A 670 -2.51 -7.12 6.19
CA MET A 670 -2.29 -8.56 6.31
C MET A 670 -2.33 -9.25 4.95
N ASN A 671 -1.36 -10.12 4.66
CA ASN A 671 -1.30 -10.88 3.42
C ASN A 671 -1.91 -12.29 3.59
N TYR A 672 -3.23 -12.40 3.43
CA TYR A 672 -3.99 -13.66 3.63
C TYR A 672 -4.16 -14.46 2.33
N THR A 673 -4.14 -15.79 2.44
CA THR A 673 -4.51 -16.70 1.35
C THR A 673 -5.92 -17.26 1.55
N PRO A 674 -6.59 -17.77 0.50
CA PRO A 674 -7.84 -18.52 0.66
C PRO A 674 -7.72 -19.67 1.67
N LEU A 675 -6.60 -20.39 1.68
CA LEU A 675 -6.36 -21.46 2.64
C LEU A 675 -6.30 -20.96 4.10
N MET A 676 -5.64 -19.83 4.33
CA MET A 676 -5.60 -19.18 5.65
C MET A 676 -6.99 -18.76 6.13
N LEU A 677 -7.82 -18.20 5.23
CA LEU A 677 -9.20 -17.83 5.56
C LEU A 677 -10.08 -19.05 5.84
N ALA A 678 -9.83 -20.19 5.17
CA ALA A 678 -10.49 -21.45 5.50
C ALA A 678 -10.09 -21.99 6.89
N ALA A 679 -8.84 -21.77 7.30
CA ALA A 679 -8.35 -22.12 8.64
C ALA A 679 -9.00 -21.25 9.72
N GLU A 680 -9.03 -19.93 9.53
CA GLU A 680 -9.73 -18.98 10.41
C GLU A 680 -11.19 -19.37 10.63
N ASN A 681 -11.88 -19.72 9.54
CA ASN A 681 -13.30 -20.04 9.58
C ASN A 681 -13.62 -21.46 10.07
N ASP A 682 -12.64 -22.29 10.42
CA ASP A 682 -12.79 -23.72 10.75
C ASP A 682 -13.56 -24.51 9.67
N GLU A 683 -13.35 -24.20 8.39
CA GLU A 683 -14.00 -24.87 7.25
C GLU A 683 -13.23 -26.13 6.84
N VAL A 684 -13.05 -27.08 7.78
CA VAL A 684 -12.17 -28.26 7.64
C VAL A 684 -12.36 -29.04 6.33
N ASN A 685 -13.60 -29.19 5.85
CA ASN A 685 -13.88 -29.91 4.61
C ASN A 685 -13.38 -29.16 3.36
N LEU A 686 -13.46 -27.83 3.36
CA LEU A 686 -12.87 -27.02 2.30
C LEU A 686 -11.35 -26.96 2.46
N PHE A 687 -10.85 -26.86 3.70
CA PHE A 687 -9.43 -26.88 3.99
C PHE A 687 -8.76 -28.16 3.46
N LYS A 688 -9.31 -29.34 3.77
CA LYS A 688 -8.86 -30.64 3.23
C LYS A 688 -8.82 -30.64 1.71
N LEU A 689 -9.92 -30.22 1.06
CA LEU A 689 -10.00 -30.15 -0.39
C LEU A 689 -8.94 -29.19 -0.98
N MET A 690 -8.67 -28.07 -0.33
CA MET A 690 -7.64 -27.12 -0.78
C MET A 690 -6.23 -27.72 -0.64
N ILE A 691 -5.94 -28.47 0.42
CA ILE A 691 -4.67 -29.19 0.58
C ILE A 691 -4.48 -30.21 -0.55
N GLU A 692 -5.53 -30.97 -0.90
CA GLU A 692 -5.51 -31.91 -2.04
C GLU A 692 -5.22 -31.21 -3.37
N HIS A 693 -5.51 -29.92 -3.50
CA HIS A 693 -5.29 -29.10 -4.70
C HIS A 693 -4.06 -28.18 -4.55
N GLY A 694 -3.06 -28.60 -3.77
CA GLY A 694 -1.76 -27.92 -3.67
C GLY A 694 -1.70 -26.80 -2.63
N GLY A 695 -2.63 -26.76 -1.68
CA GLY A 695 -2.61 -25.83 -0.56
C GLY A 695 -1.36 -25.98 0.31
N ASP A 696 -0.66 -24.87 0.54
CA ASP A 696 0.52 -24.81 1.40
C ASP A 696 0.14 -24.19 2.75
N TRP A 697 -0.17 -25.05 3.72
CA TRP A 697 -0.53 -24.60 5.07
C TRP A 697 0.66 -23.98 5.83
N ARG A 698 1.89 -24.23 5.39
CA ARG A 698 3.12 -23.69 5.99
C ARG A 698 3.46 -22.30 5.47
N LYS A 699 2.85 -21.85 4.37
CA LYS A 699 3.02 -20.49 3.87
C LYS A 699 2.70 -19.49 4.98
N VAL A 700 3.60 -18.53 5.16
CA VAL A 700 3.49 -17.49 6.20
C VAL A 700 3.17 -16.11 5.63
N TYR A 701 2.59 -15.25 6.46
CA TYR A 701 2.64 -13.81 6.29
C TYR A 701 3.29 -13.13 7.50
N VAL A 702 3.78 -11.90 7.31
CA VAL A 702 4.35 -11.07 8.39
C VAL A 702 3.22 -10.35 9.11
N LEU A 703 3.16 -10.46 10.43
CA LEU A 703 2.20 -9.67 11.21
C LEU A 703 2.46 -8.16 11.05
N PRO A 704 1.42 -7.35 10.79
CA PRO A 704 1.53 -5.90 10.78
C PRO A 704 2.13 -5.34 12.07
N LEU A 705 2.88 -4.24 11.93
CA LEU A 705 3.43 -3.49 13.06
C LEU A 705 2.34 -3.10 14.07
N GLY A 706 2.57 -3.38 15.35
CA GLY A 706 1.66 -3.04 16.45
C GLY A 706 0.67 -4.15 16.83
N ILE A 707 0.69 -5.30 16.16
CA ILE A 707 -0.04 -6.49 16.61
C ILE A 707 0.86 -7.35 17.49
N ASP A 708 0.40 -7.61 18.72
CA ASP A 708 1.14 -8.41 19.69
C ASP A 708 0.98 -9.91 19.43
N SER A 709 2.12 -10.56 19.20
CA SER A 709 2.23 -12.02 19.12
C SER A 709 3.67 -12.43 19.40
N LYS A 710 3.87 -13.56 20.07
CA LYS A 710 5.22 -14.14 20.26
C LYS A 710 5.87 -14.53 18.94
N LYS A 711 5.07 -15.00 17.98
CA LYS A 711 5.51 -15.38 16.64
C LYS A 711 5.19 -14.25 15.66
N LYS A 712 6.11 -13.91 14.76
CA LYS A 712 5.91 -12.83 13.78
C LYS A 712 5.58 -13.36 12.37
N ALA A 713 5.98 -14.60 12.06
CA ALA A 713 5.60 -15.30 10.84
C ALA A 713 4.40 -16.22 11.09
N ILE A 714 3.25 -15.89 10.51
CA ILE A 714 1.97 -16.54 10.82
C ILE A 714 1.53 -17.43 9.66
N ASN A 715 1.36 -18.72 9.94
CA ASN A 715 0.85 -19.73 9.01
C ASN A 715 -0.58 -20.19 9.37
N CYS A 716 -1.12 -21.18 8.64
CA CYS A 716 -2.49 -21.65 8.86
C CYS A 716 -2.73 -22.26 10.24
N LEU A 717 -1.72 -22.91 10.85
CA LEU A 717 -1.87 -23.49 12.18
C LEU A 717 -1.96 -22.40 13.25
N ASP A 718 -1.10 -21.39 13.17
CA ASP A 718 -1.11 -20.26 14.10
C ASP A 718 -2.47 -19.53 14.06
N ILE A 719 -3.01 -19.33 12.84
CA ILE A 719 -4.35 -18.74 12.63
C ILE A 719 -5.42 -19.64 13.26
N ALA A 720 -5.41 -20.94 12.95
CA ALA A 720 -6.40 -21.87 13.46
C ALA A 720 -6.40 -21.91 15.00
N GLU A 721 -5.22 -21.87 15.64
CA GLU A 721 -5.07 -21.81 17.10
C GLU A 721 -5.62 -20.51 17.68
N TYR A 722 -5.32 -19.36 17.06
CA TYR A 722 -5.83 -18.06 17.50
C TYR A 722 -7.36 -17.99 17.45
N PHE A 723 -7.97 -18.45 16.34
CA PHE A 723 -9.41 -18.47 16.14
C PHE A 723 -10.13 -19.69 16.76
N LYS A 724 -9.37 -20.59 17.41
CA LYS A 724 -9.89 -21.83 18.03
C LYS A 724 -10.63 -22.74 17.04
N ALA A 725 -10.12 -22.83 15.81
CA ALA A 725 -10.64 -23.67 14.74
C ALA A 725 -10.27 -25.15 14.97
N LYS A 726 -11.00 -25.81 15.89
CA LYS A 726 -10.66 -27.14 16.42
C LYS A 726 -10.48 -28.19 15.33
N ASN A 727 -11.37 -28.25 14.35
CA ASN A 727 -11.34 -29.29 13.34
C ASN A 727 -10.14 -29.13 12.38
N VAL A 728 -9.78 -27.89 12.06
CA VAL A 728 -8.57 -27.60 11.27
C VAL A 728 -7.30 -27.88 12.07
N ILE A 729 -7.25 -27.51 13.36
CA ILE A 729 -6.11 -27.81 14.24
C ILE A 729 -5.85 -29.32 14.31
N GLU A 730 -6.88 -30.11 14.59
CA GLU A 730 -6.80 -31.58 14.65
C GLU A 730 -6.28 -32.15 13.33
N TYR A 731 -6.84 -31.70 12.19
CA TYR A 731 -6.37 -32.16 10.88
C TYR A 731 -4.90 -31.82 10.62
N ILE A 732 -4.45 -30.61 10.95
CA ILE A 732 -3.04 -30.22 10.75
C ILE A 732 -2.12 -31.06 11.63
N LYS A 733 -2.41 -31.17 12.93
CA LYS A 733 -1.55 -31.88 13.89
C LYS A 733 -1.53 -33.39 13.65
N ASP A 734 -2.70 -34.00 13.43
CA ASP A 734 -2.80 -35.46 13.35
C ASP A 734 -2.45 -35.99 11.96
N THR A 735 -2.75 -35.24 10.89
CA THR A 735 -2.59 -35.71 9.50
C THR A 735 -1.41 -35.06 8.76
N LEU A 736 -1.22 -33.75 8.88
CA LEU A 736 -0.24 -33.02 8.06
C LEU A 736 1.16 -32.88 8.70
N GLN A 737 1.25 -32.88 10.03
CA GLN A 737 2.54 -32.88 10.74
C GLN A 737 3.15 -34.27 10.85
N HIS A 738 2.32 -35.32 10.94
CA HIS A 738 2.75 -36.71 11.07
C HIS A 738 2.20 -37.61 9.94
N PRO A 739 2.68 -37.44 8.69
CA PRO A 739 2.16 -38.21 7.55
C PRO A 739 2.35 -39.73 7.66
N ASN A 740 3.20 -40.21 8.58
CA ASN A 740 3.51 -41.63 8.78
C ASN A 740 2.48 -42.40 9.64
N ASN A 741 1.46 -41.76 10.20
CA ASN A 741 0.41 -42.45 10.98
C ASN A 741 -0.78 -42.95 10.15
N LEU A 742 -0.72 -42.87 8.82
CA LEU A 742 -1.78 -43.31 7.90
C LEU A 742 -1.62 -44.75 7.38
N PHE A 743 -0.63 -45.50 7.87
CA PHE A 743 -0.50 -46.94 7.62
C PHE A 743 -0.28 -47.70 8.94
N ILE A 744 -1.35 -47.85 9.72
CA ILE A 744 -1.55 -48.98 10.64
C ILE A 744 -2.98 -49.46 10.50
#